data_AF-A0AAD1YV82-F1
#
_entry.id   AF-A0AAD1YV82-F1
#
_cell.length_a   1.000
_cell.length_b   1.000
_cell.length_c   1.000
_cell.angle_alpha   90.00
_cell.angle_beta   90.00
_cell.angle_gamma   90.00
#
_symmetry.space_group_name_H-M   'P 1'
#
loop_
_entity.id
_entity.type
_entity.pdbx_description
1 polymer ?
#
loop_
_entity_poly.entity_id
_entity_poly.type
_entity_poly.pdbx_seq_one_letter_code
_entity_poly.pdbx_strand_id
1 'polypeptide(L)'
;MSLTLGLCFILALFLPLFANGHPCSQQFFDEAKALGITPNCMKKTLGAEFAWKYNDSSRRLDIVIGARLQGEAGWLAWGLNPLGPHMVGTRALIGIKHGNKLYNKQYNITDGTRIGCQLFSVDDLGLKIQNFSFFLQNATQYYAIKATVFLPKEYNSSRTSIVWQIGYTVADIEPKMHPKTLNNLDCAETIDLNSNYKIITYSAHRIHSIRVTHGMLNIVGWGIFLPVGVIIARYFRKFPIKWYLWNTFHISFQIAGYVLGSSGWATGLWLGNQSKYYTFHLHRIFAVVIFTFTTIQMIALRLKPKHTDPFRGYWNMYHHFLGYSLLALISINIFKGISILKPYDDWKWGYIGLLGFLATTALAFEVLTWTKFFKKKLDEDPNKGKTKAQPQPQPQPQPQPQPQQPQAQAQAQPQCVASHPRTRRLFVKAHIPLYLYSFLTTNCKLRPFEYLRLTCLGVLGALVKVAFYVQKCSTLAYLSINKTVIYTPFSVFPTCFILILLQYMRGMTLQLAVSFLIQKLCLNLCTMENGDELSKRVAAYILLKILQNGEGLGYVCVAADRFYAVVRVLKNLVVGLAEKPSPLLLKHIIKCYIRMSEDPRDSLPEILMDGTFNALLNEDPMLKRCLRQLLLNVHGSLARLQVGYLSQAILVQNCGS
;
A
#
# COMPACT_ATOMS: atom_id res chain seq x y z
N MET A 1 1.20 26.02 30.84
CA MET A 1 1.25 24.82 31.72
C MET A 1 0.48 23.61 31.16
N SER A 2 -0.64 23.76 30.43
CA SER A 2 -1.40 22.60 29.91
C SER A 2 -0.80 21.95 28.65
N LEU A 3 -0.09 22.71 27.80
CA LEU A 3 0.51 22.20 26.56
C LEU A 3 1.74 21.30 26.82
N THR A 4 2.50 21.61 27.87
CA THR A 4 3.69 20.84 28.29
C THR A 4 3.29 19.54 28.99
N LEU A 5 2.22 19.52 29.78
CA LEU A 5 1.67 18.27 30.33
C LEU A 5 1.14 17.33 29.23
N GLY A 6 0.48 17.87 28.19
CA GLY A 6 0.03 17.08 27.05
C GLY A 6 1.18 16.48 26.23
N LEU A 7 2.28 17.23 26.06
CA LEU A 7 3.49 16.73 25.39
C LEU A 7 4.21 15.66 26.22
N CYS A 8 4.28 15.83 27.54
CA CYS A 8 4.83 14.83 28.46
C CYS A 8 3.98 13.55 28.52
N PHE A 9 2.66 13.65 28.40
CA PHE A 9 1.77 12.47 28.33
C PHE A 9 1.93 11.70 27.01
N ILE A 10 2.15 12.43 25.90
CA ILE A 10 2.46 11.84 24.59
C ILE A 10 3.85 11.19 24.61
N LEU A 11 4.85 11.81 25.25
CA LEU A 11 6.20 11.24 25.45
C LEU A 11 6.20 10.04 26.41
N ALA A 12 5.34 10.03 27.44
CA ALA A 12 5.14 8.90 28.35
C ALA A 12 4.49 7.69 27.67
N LEU A 13 3.62 7.92 26.68
CA LEU A 13 3.04 6.85 25.83
C LEU A 13 4.06 6.19 24.89
N PHE A 14 5.24 6.78 24.69
CA PHE A 14 6.35 6.20 23.91
C PHE A 14 7.39 5.46 24.76
N LEU A 15 7.22 5.38 26.08
CA LEU A 15 8.05 4.59 26.99
C LEU A 15 7.39 3.23 27.27
N PRO A 16 7.49 2.28 26.32
CA PRO A 16 8.21 1.07 26.67
C PRO A 16 9.10 0.66 25.49
N LEU A 17 10.24 1.31 25.36
CA LEU A 17 11.26 0.97 24.37
C LEU A 17 12.36 0.06 24.93
N PHE A 18 12.08 -0.74 25.97
CA PHE A 18 12.99 -1.81 26.39
C PHE A 18 12.20 -2.97 27.01
N ALA A 19 11.57 -3.79 26.17
CA ALA A 19 11.17 -5.13 26.58
C ALA A 19 12.30 -6.09 26.21
N ASN A 20 13.11 -6.46 27.21
CA ASN A 20 14.00 -7.61 27.11
C ASN A 20 13.14 -8.85 26.80
N GLY A 21 13.61 -9.73 25.92
CA GLY A 21 12.87 -10.95 25.54
C GLY A 21 12.44 -11.72 26.79
N HIS A 22 11.14 -12.03 26.90
CA HIS A 22 10.62 -12.70 28.08
C HIS A 22 11.25 -14.10 28.23
N PRO A 23 11.81 -14.44 29.42
CA PRO A 23 12.32 -15.78 29.70
C PRO A 23 11.20 -16.83 29.57
N CYS A 24 11.59 -18.09 29.35
CA CYS A 24 10.66 -19.23 29.37
C CYS A 24 9.94 -19.36 30.72
N SER A 25 8.88 -20.17 30.74
CA SER A 25 8.29 -20.63 32.00
C SER A 25 9.32 -21.46 32.79
N GLN A 26 9.28 -21.36 34.12
CA GLN A 26 10.19 -22.12 34.98
C GLN A 26 10.03 -23.63 34.77
N GLN A 27 8.79 -24.11 34.62
CA GLN A 27 8.49 -25.53 34.37
C GLN A 27 9.15 -26.05 33.09
N PHE A 28 9.03 -25.31 31.97
CA PHE A 28 9.65 -25.71 30.71
C PHE A 28 11.19 -25.64 30.79
N PHE A 29 11.72 -24.66 31.51
CA PHE A 29 13.16 -24.56 31.75
C PHE A 29 13.70 -25.78 32.52
N ASP A 30 13.00 -26.22 33.56
CA ASP A 30 13.38 -27.39 34.35
C ASP A 30 13.30 -28.69 33.53
N GLU A 31 12.27 -28.85 32.68
CA GLU A 31 12.16 -29.97 31.74
C GLU A 31 13.29 -29.96 30.69
N ALA A 32 13.62 -28.79 30.13
CA ALA A 32 14.73 -28.65 29.19
C ALA A 32 16.09 -28.99 29.85
N LYS A 33 16.27 -28.59 31.12
CA LYS A 33 17.43 -28.94 31.94
C LYS A 33 17.52 -30.45 32.18
N ALA A 34 16.42 -31.11 32.50
CA ALA A 34 16.38 -32.57 32.67
C ALA A 34 16.76 -33.33 31.38
N LEU A 35 16.51 -32.73 30.22
CA LEU A 35 16.93 -33.27 28.91
C LEU A 35 18.39 -32.95 28.53
N GLY A 36 19.13 -32.22 29.37
CA GLY A 36 20.50 -31.78 29.12
C GLY A 36 20.63 -30.58 28.17
N ILE A 37 19.53 -29.86 27.90
CA ILE A 37 19.43 -28.75 26.94
C ILE A 37 19.32 -27.42 27.71
N THR A 38 20.45 -26.95 28.24
CA THR A 38 20.61 -25.64 28.93
C THR A 38 21.98 -25.05 28.56
N PRO A 39 22.15 -23.71 28.50
CA PRO A 39 21.44 -22.69 29.30
C PRO A 39 20.39 -21.80 28.61
N ASN A 40 20.16 -21.91 27.29
CA ASN A 40 19.35 -20.92 26.58
C ASN A 40 17.88 -21.34 26.40
N CYS A 41 16.94 -20.46 26.77
CA CYS A 41 15.50 -20.70 26.68
C CYS A 41 14.71 -19.39 26.45
N MET A 42 13.82 -19.35 25.46
CA MET A 42 12.94 -18.22 25.20
C MET A 42 11.49 -18.60 24.92
N LYS A 43 10.56 -17.75 25.36
CA LYS A 43 9.16 -17.82 24.92
C LYS A 43 9.01 -17.28 23.49
N LYS A 44 8.16 -17.92 22.70
CA LYS A 44 7.92 -17.67 21.28
C LYS A 44 6.44 -17.35 21.00
N THR A 45 6.18 -16.83 19.80
CA THR A 45 4.80 -16.61 19.32
C THR A 45 4.05 -17.93 19.20
N LEU A 46 2.71 -17.86 19.22
CA LEU A 46 1.80 -19.01 19.35
C LEU A 46 1.93 -19.78 20.68
N GLY A 47 2.54 -19.17 21.69
CA GLY A 47 2.70 -19.80 23.01
C GLY A 47 3.70 -20.95 23.03
N ALA A 48 4.56 -21.05 22.00
CA ALA A 48 5.65 -22.00 21.99
C ALA A 48 6.78 -21.54 22.93
N GLU A 49 7.55 -22.48 23.46
CA GLU A 49 8.75 -22.24 24.25
C GLU A 49 9.90 -23.03 23.62
N PHE A 50 11.05 -22.38 23.48
CA PHE A 50 12.19 -22.91 22.74
C PHE A 50 13.45 -22.83 23.57
N ALA A 51 14.08 -23.97 23.81
CA ALA A 51 15.39 -24.08 24.44
C ALA A 51 16.40 -24.73 23.50
N TRP A 52 17.66 -24.29 23.61
CA TRP A 52 18.73 -24.83 22.79
C TRP A 52 20.07 -24.82 23.54
N LYS A 53 20.94 -25.72 23.10
CA LYS A 53 22.34 -25.80 23.51
C LYS A 53 23.18 -25.99 22.26
N TYR A 54 24.14 -25.10 22.04
CA TYR A 54 25.02 -25.16 20.87
C TYR A 54 26.48 -25.32 21.30
N ASN A 55 27.19 -26.21 20.63
CA ASN A 55 28.63 -26.40 20.78
C ASN A 55 29.30 -26.06 19.45
N ASP A 56 30.07 -24.98 19.43
CA ASP A 56 30.68 -24.45 18.20
C ASP A 56 31.77 -25.38 17.64
N SER A 57 32.56 -26.04 18.50
CA SER A 57 33.63 -26.95 18.06
C SER A 57 33.11 -28.16 17.30
N SER A 58 31.97 -28.73 17.73
CA SER A 58 31.33 -29.87 17.07
C SER A 58 30.21 -29.47 16.12
N ARG A 59 29.88 -28.18 16.06
CA ARG A 59 28.72 -27.61 15.34
C ARG A 59 27.42 -28.36 15.62
N ARG A 60 27.29 -28.84 16.86
CA ARG A 60 26.17 -29.61 17.37
C ARG A 60 25.17 -28.67 18.02
N LEU A 61 23.94 -28.69 17.52
CA LEU A 61 22.81 -27.93 18.03
C LEU A 61 21.77 -28.91 18.61
N ASP A 62 21.66 -28.96 19.93
CA ASP A 62 20.60 -29.69 20.62
C ASP A 62 19.44 -28.74 20.90
N ILE A 63 18.21 -29.13 20.54
CA ILE A 63 17.01 -28.31 20.67
C ILE A 63 15.87 -29.03 21.36
N VAL A 64 15.05 -28.25 22.07
CA VAL A 64 13.69 -28.62 22.43
C VAL A 64 12.75 -27.45 22.20
N ILE A 65 11.65 -27.70 21.50
CA ILE A 65 10.56 -26.74 21.32
C ILE A 65 9.25 -27.40 21.75
N GLY A 66 8.51 -26.73 22.63
CA GLY A 66 7.25 -27.22 23.16
C GLY A 66 6.12 -26.22 22.92
N ALA A 67 4.93 -26.72 22.62
CA ALA A 67 3.72 -25.92 22.57
C ALA A 67 2.47 -26.76 22.90
N ARG A 68 1.38 -26.09 23.30
CA ARG A 68 0.08 -26.76 23.48
C ARG A 68 -0.60 -26.99 22.13
N LEU A 69 -1.00 -28.24 21.87
CA LEU A 69 -1.84 -28.60 20.73
C LEU A 69 -3.26 -28.89 21.22
N GLN A 70 -4.19 -27.99 20.89
CA GLN A 70 -5.60 -28.14 21.23
C GLN A 70 -6.29 -29.07 20.22
N GLY A 71 -7.16 -29.95 20.73
CA GLY A 71 -7.94 -30.90 19.93
C GLY A 71 -7.30 -32.29 19.78
N GLU A 72 -8.01 -33.17 19.07
CA GLU A 72 -7.58 -34.55 18.81
C GLU A 72 -6.52 -34.65 17.70
N ALA A 73 -6.47 -33.68 16.78
CA ALA A 73 -5.48 -33.61 15.72
C ALA A 73 -4.76 -32.26 15.70
N GLY A 74 -3.46 -32.26 15.44
CA GLY A 74 -2.66 -31.05 15.37
C GLY A 74 -1.20 -31.35 15.10
N TRP A 75 -0.41 -30.33 14.80
CA TRP A 75 1.01 -30.50 14.52
C TRP A 75 1.83 -29.30 15.00
N LEU A 76 3.05 -29.58 15.44
CA LEU A 76 4.07 -28.62 15.80
C LEU A 76 5.23 -28.77 14.80
N ALA A 77 5.73 -27.67 14.28
CA ALA A 77 6.88 -27.66 13.38
C ALA A 77 7.98 -26.76 13.91
N TRP A 78 9.22 -27.16 13.67
CA TRP A 78 10.41 -26.33 13.84
C TRP A 78 11.42 -26.65 12.75
N GLY A 79 12.12 -25.64 12.25
CA GLY A 79 13.08 -25.83 11.19
C GLY A 79 14.08 -24.71 11.03
N LEU A 80 15.08 -24.99 10.22
CA LEU A 80 16.16 -24.08 9.88
C LEU A 80 16.01 -23.61 8.44
N ASN A 81 16.19 -22.32 8.18
CA ASN A 81 16.17 -21.79 6.82
C ASN A 81 17.50 -21.08 6.50
N PRO A 82 18.30 -21.59 5.55
CA PRO A 82 19.57 -20.97 5.19
C PRO A 82 19.40 -19.64 4.42
N LEU A 83 18.24 -19.40 3.81
CA LEU A 83 17.95 -18.19 3.02
C LEU A 83 17.46 -17.01 3.88
N GLY A 84 17.04 -17.27 5.12
CA GLY A 84 16.60 -16.24 6.09
C GLY A 84 15.33 -16.59 6.85
N PRO A 85 14.78 -15.67 7.68
CA PRO A 85 13.67 -15.95 8.58
C PRO A 85 12.31 -15.90 7.85
N HIS A 86 12.05 -16.89 6.99
CA HIS A 86 10.78 -17.07 6.28
C HIS A 86 10.50 -18.57 6.07
N MET A 87 9.27 -18.94 5.70
CA MET A 87 8.88 -20.36 5.59
C MET A 87 9.42 -21.09 4.35
N VAL A 88 9.48 -20.42 3.20
CA VAL A 88 9.95 -21.06 1.96
C VAL A 88 11.46 -21.29 2.06
N GLY A 89 11.93 -22.51 1.78
CA GLY A 89 13.31 -22.93 1.97
C GLY A 89 13.59 -23.50 3.37
N THR A 90 12.59 -23.58 4.25
CA THR A 90 12.76 -24.16 5.58
C THR A 90 12.92 -25.67 5.50
N ARG A 91 13.98 -26.14 6.15
CA ARG A 91 14.24 -27.55 6.47
C ARG A 91 13.56 -27.87 7.80
N ALA A 92 12.38 -28.51 7.75
CA ALA A 92 11.46 -28.61 8.88
C ALA A 92 11.36 -30.02 9.48
N LEU A 93 11.38 -30.06 10.81
CA LEU A 93 10.98 -31.19 11.65
C LEU A 93 9.55 -30.96 12.13
N ILE A 94 8.66 -31.90 11.87
CA ILE A 94 7.24 -31.76 12.21
C ILE A 94 6.80 -32.95 13.07
N GLY A 95 6.29 -32.63 14.26
CA GLY A 95 5.59 -33.55 15.14
C GLY A 95 4.08 -33.47 14.86
N ILE A 96 3.46 -34.62 14.57
CA ILE A 96 2.05 -34.73 14.21
C ILE A 96 1.33 -35.55 15.27
N LYS A 97 0.27 -34.98 15.84
CA LYS A 97 -0.67 -35.63 16.74
C LYS A 97 -1.92 -36.00 15.95
N HIS A 98 -2.31 -37.26 16.00
CA HIS A 98 -3.58 -37.75 15.45
C HIS A 98 -4.21 -38.74 16.43
N GLY A 99 -5.22 -38.29 17.18
CA GLY A 99 -5.75 -38.98 18.35
C GLY A 99 -4.68 -39.12 19.44
N ASN A 100 -4.48 -40.35 19.92
CA ASN A 100 -3.43 -40.70 20.90
C ASN A 100 -2.09 -41.05 20.25
N LYS A 101 -1.99 -41.10 18.92
CA LYS A 101 -0.77 -41.45 18.21
C LYS A 101 0.04 -40.20 17.88
N LEU A 102 1.36 -40.32 18.06
CA LEU A 102 2.33 -39.28 17.76
C LEU A 102 3.25 -39.77 16.64
N TYR A 103 3.46 -38.91 15.65
CA TYR A 103 4.34 -39.17 14.51
C TYR A 103 5.36 -38.04 14.39
N ASN A 104 6.55 -38.37 13.92
CA ASN A 104 7.64 -37.43 13.67
C ASN A 104 8.09 -37.58 12.23
N LYS A 105 7.95 -36.52 11.44
CA LYS A 105 8.30 -36.52 10.02
C LYS A 105 9.12 -35.30 9.65
N GLN A 106 9.87 -35.48 8.58
CA GLN A 106 10.86 -34.54 8.05
C GLN A 106 10.31 -33.96 6.74
N TYR A 107 10.40 -32.64 6.55
CA TYR A 107 9.80 -31.95 5.40
C TYR A 107 10.69 -30.83 4.87
N ASN A 108 10.74 -30.72 3.53
CA ASN A 108 11.34 -29.57 2.86
C ASN A 108 10.23 -28.61 2.39
N ILE A 109 10.23 -27.38 2.91
CA ILE A 109 9.21 -26.39 2.56
C ILE A 109 9.65 -25.63 1.31
N THR A 110 8.90 -25.74 0.21
CA THR A 110 9.24 -25.11 -1.07
C THR A 110 8.22 -24.05 -1.49
N ASP A 111 8.50 -23.31 -2.56
CA ASP A 111 7.54 -22.38 -3.16
C ASP A 111 6.23 -23.08 -3.60
N GLY A 112 6.30 -24.36 -3.97
CA GLY A 112 5.13 -25.19 -4.30
C GLY A 112 4.18 -25.35 -3.11
N THR A 113 4.71 -25.56 -1.91
CA THR A 113 3.91 -25.65 -0.68
C THR A 113 3.08 -24.40 -0.44
N ARG A 114 3.61 -23.22 -0.81
CA ARG A 114 2.90 -21.93 -0.64
C ARG A 114 1.65 -21.83 -1.51
N ILE A 115 1.67 -22.39 -2.72
CA ILE A 115 0.55 -22.36 -3.67
C ILE A 115 -0.41 -23.56 -3.49
N GLY A 116 -0.17 -24.41 -2.49
CA GLY A 116 -1.07 -25.51 -2.12
C GLY A 116 -0.70 -26.86 -2.73
N CYS A 117 0.51 -27.02 -3.28
CA CYS A 117 1.01 -28.34 -3.67
C CYS A 117 1.16 -29.25 -2.44
N GLN A 118 1.05 -30.56 -2.66
CA GLN A 118 1.19 -31.57 -1.61
C GLN A 118 2.57 -31.49 -0.94
N LEU A 119 2.58 -31.64 0.38
CA LEU A 119 3.79 -31.61 1.20
C LEU A 119 4.36 -33.02 1.28
N PHE A 120 5.50 -33.27 0.63
CA PHE A 120 6.14 -34.59 0.67
C PHE A 120 7.12 -34.67 1.84
N SER A 121 7.01 -35.75 2.62
CA SER A 121 8.03 -36.07 3.62
C SER A 121 9.31 -36.56 2.93
N VAL A 122 10.45 -36.21 3.50
CA VAL A 122 11.77 -36.54 2.95
C VAL A 122 12.57 -37.31 3.99
N ASP A 123 13.29 -38.35 3.58
CA ASP A 123 14.13 -39.15 4.48
C ASP A 123 15.46 -38.44 4.80
N ASP A 124 16.02 -37.70 3.85
CA ASP A 124 17.21 -36.86 4.01
C ASP A 124 16.92 -35.38 3.71
N LEU A 125 17.05 -34.52 4.73
CA LEU A 125 16.91 -33.07 4.61
C LEU A 125 18.18 -32.35 4.14
N GLY A 126 19.28 -33.08 3.87
CA GLY A 126 20.60 -32.49 3.73
C GLY A 126 21.10 -31.88 5.05
N LEU A 127 20.53 -32.33 6.18
CA LEU A 127 20.95 -32.00 7.54
C LEU A 127 21.15 -33.32 8.30
N LYS A 128 22.31 -33.48 8.93
CA LYS A 128 22.56 -34.63 9.80
C LYS A 128 21.78 -34.43 11.11
N ILE A 129 20.66 -35.12 11.23
CA ILE A 129 19.75 -35.06 12.38
C ILE A 129 19.84 -36.38 13.17
N GLN A 130 19.91 -36.27 14.49
CA GLN A 130 19.92 -37.40 15.43
C GLN A 130 18.89 -37.16 16.55
N ASN A 131 18.45 -38.25 17.18
CA ASN A 131 17.54 -38.22 18.34
C ASN A 131 16.27 -37.38 18.11
N PHE A 132 15.73 -37.36 16.89
CA PHE A 132 14.50 -36.64 16.58
C PHE A 132 13.30 -37.39 17.17
N SER A 133 12.67 -36.82 18.19
CA SER A 133 11.48 -37.37 18.83
C SER A 133 10.40 -36.31 19.03
N PHE A 134 9.16 -36.75 19.06
CA PHE A 134 7.99 -35.94 19.38
C PHE A 134 7.21 -36.61 20.50
N PHE A 135 7.03 -35.92 21.62
CA PHE A 135 6.46 -36.50 22.84
C PHE A 135 5.66 -35.47 23.64
N LEU A 136 4.83 -35.95 24.59
CA LEU A 136 4.10 -35.11 25.52
C LEU A 136 4.94 -34.90 26.79
N GLN A 137 5.09 -33.64 27.20
CA GLN A 137 5.68 -33.22 28.47
C GLN A 137 4.59 -33.12 29.54
N ASN A 138 4.71 -33.92 30.61
CA ASN A 138 3.65 -34.05 31.61
C ASN A 138 3.53 -32.81 32.51
N ALA A 139 4.62 -32.10 32.83
CA ALA A 139 4.53 -30.97 33.77
C ALA A 139 3.93 -29.73 33.09
N THR A 140 4.30 -29.46 31.84
CA THR A 140 3.82 -28.30 31.06
C THR A 140 2.55 -28.59 30.25
N GLN A 141 2.23 -29.88 30.03
CA GLN A 141 1.23 -30.37 29.07
C GLN A 141 1.55 -29.92 27.62
N TYR A 142 2.83 -29.73 27.31
CA TYR A 142 3.29 -29.34 25.97
C TYR A 142 3.60 -30.58 25.14
N TYR A 143 3.24 -30.54 23.87
CA TYR A 143 3.84 -31.44 22.89
C TYR A 143 5.17 -30.86 22.46
N ALA A 144 6.23 -31.63 22.58
CA ALA A 144 7.60 -31.17 22.41
C ALA A 144 8.34 -31.95 21.33
N ILE A 145 9.09 -31.23 20.51
CA ILE A 145 10.08 -31.79 19.58
C ILE A 145 11.45 -31.69 20.22
N LYS A 146 12.15 -32.82 20.32
CA LYS A 146 13.58 -32.88 20.68
C LYS A 146 14.37 -33.35 19.47
N ALA A 147 15.50 -32.71 19.19
CA ALA A 147 16.40 -33.14 18.12
C ALA A 147 17.83 -32.64 18.36
N THR A 148 18.80 -33.38 17.82
CA THR A 148 20.20 -32.98 17.69
C THR A 148 20.50 -32.74 16.22
N VAL A 149 20.92 -31.53 15.86
CA VAL A 149 21.21 -31.13 14.48
C VAL A 149 22.69 -30.76 14.37
N PHE A 150 23.40 -31.35 13.42
CA PHE A 150 24.77 -30.93 13.09
C PHE A 150 24.71 -29.93 11.95
N LEU A 151 25.15 -28.70 12.21
CA LEU A 151 25.04 -27.60 11.24
C LEU A 151 26.12 -27.70 10.15
N PRO A 152 25.76 -27.77 8.85
CA PRO A 152 26.70 -27.66 7.73
C PRO A 152 27.30 -26.26 7.59
N LYS A 153 28.45 -26.10 6.92
CA LYS A 153 29.19 -24.80 6.83
C LYS A 153 28.37 -23.65 6.25
N GLU A 154 27.33 -23.97 5.48
CA GLU A 154 26.34 -23.02 4.97
C GLU A 154 25.60 -22.24 6.07
N TYR A 155 25.42 -22.84 7.26
CA TYR A 155 24.72 -22.21 8.38
C TYR A 155 25.69 -21.43 9.26
N ASN A 156 25.54 -20.11 9.27
CA ASN A 156 26.29 -19.25 10.16
C ASN A 156 25.73 -19.34 11.59
N SER A 157 26.51 -19.85 12.54
CA SER A 157 26.11 -19.99 13.95
C SER A 157 25.78 -18.66 14.61
N SER A 158 26.42 -17.58 14.19
CA SER A 158 26.08 -16.23 14.63
C SER A 158 24.79 -15.68 14.00
N ARG A 159 24.26 -16.23 12.91
CA ARG A 159 23.03 -15.72 12.27
C ARG A 159 22.15 -16.85 11.77
N THR A 160 21.68 -17.67 12.70
CA THR A 160 20.85 -18.83 12.37
C THR A 160 19.38 -18.44 12.30
N SER A 161 18.75 -18.63 11.14
CA SER A 161 17.32 -18.40 10.96
C SER A 161 16.51 -19.65 11.33
N ILE A 162 15.69 -19.50 12.35
CA ILE A 162 14.76 -20.54 12.81
C ILE A 162 13.33 -20.16 12.42
N VAL A 163 12.52 -21.18 12.16
CA VAL A 163 11.10 -21.05 11.85
C VAL A 163 10.34 -22.09 12.65
N TRP A 164 9.23 -21.71 13.24
CA TRP A 164 8.31 -22.64 13.90
C TRP A 164 6.90 -22.43 13.39
N GLN A 165 6.02 -23.39 13.61
CA GLN A 165 4.62 -23.23 13.28
C GLN A 165 3.75 -24.21 14.05
N ILE A 166 2.50 -23.82 14.30
CA ILE A 166 1.49 -24.69 14.89
C ILE A 166 0.30 -24.76 13.94
N GLY A 167 -0.17 -25.97 13.67
CA GLY A 167 -1.42 -26.22 12.95
C GLY A 167 -2.35 -27.14 13.72
N TYR A 168 -3.63 -27.04 13.39
CA TYR A 168 -4.74 -27.69 14.10
C TYR A 168 -5.44 -28.76 13.27
N THR A 169 -4.93 -29.03 12.07
CA THR A 169 -5.57 -29.92 11.09
C THR A 169 -4.53 -30.83 10.46
N VAL A 170 -4.90 -32.11 10.36
CA VAL A 170 -4.09 -33.19 9.79
C VAL A 170 -5.05 -34.00 8.91
N ALA A 171 -4.64 -34.40 7.71
CA ALA A 171 -5.32 -35.48 6.99
C ALA A 171 -4.44 -36.70 7.07
N ASP A 172 -4.97 -37.77 7.67
CA ASP A 172 -4.23 -39.00 7.99
C ASP A 172 -2.96 -38.71 8.81
N ILE A 173 -1.82 -38.58 8.14
CA ILE A 173 -0.50 -38.33 8.74
C ILE A 173 0.22 -37.17 8.02
N GLU A 174 -0.53 -36.31 7.34
CA GLU A 174 -0.02 -35.13 6.65
C GLU A 174 -0.51 -33.84 7.31
N PRO A 175 0.40 -32.93 7.69
CA PRO A 175 0.03 -31.65 8.28
C PRO A 175 -0.64 -30.78 7.21
N LYS A 176 -1.83 -30.25 7.52
CA LYS A 176 -2.53 -29.30 6.66
C LYS A 176 -2.12 -27.87 6.97
N MET A 177 -2.43 -26.97 6.04
CA MET A 177 -2.07 -25.57 6.11
C MET A 177 -2.53 -24.92 7.43
N HIS A 178 -1.59 -24.32 8.15
CA HIS A 178 -1.88 -23.56 9.36
C HIS A 178 -2.63 -22.25 9.06
N PRO A 179 -3.27 -21.63 10.06
CA PRO A 179 -3.86 -20.29 9.90
C PRO A 179 -2.82 -19.25 9.46
N LYS A 180 -3.23 -18.29 8.63
CA LYS A 180 -2.35 -17.21 8.13
C LYS A 180 -2.53 -15.91 8.94
N THR A 181 -2.41 -16.00 10.27
CA THR A 181 -2.53 -14.81 11.15
C THR A 181 -1.18 -14.12 11.35
N LEU A 182 -1.16 -12.91 11.93
CA LEU A 182 0.08 -12.22 12.27
C LEU A 182 0.95 -13.02 13.25
N ASN A 183 0.34 -13.72 14.20
CA ASN A 183 1.10 -14.56 15.12
C ASN A 183 1.84 -15.70 14.40
N ASN A 184 1.24 -16.27 13.34
CA ASN A 184 1.87 -17.29 12.50
C ASN A 184 2.97 -16.70 11.61
N LEU A 185 2.82 -15.45 11.15
CA LEU A 185 3.83 -14.74 10.37
C LEU A 185 5.06 -14.42 11.21
N ASP A 186 4.86 -14.13 12.49
CA ASP A 186 5.93 -13.82 13.44
C ASP A 186 6.64 -15.08 13.97
N CYS A 187 6.35 -16.27 13.44
CA CYS A 187 7.02 -17.52 13.82
C CYS A 187 8.34 -17.78 13.06
N ALA A 188 9.06 -16.71 12.74
CA ALA A 188 10.36 -16.79 12.09
C ALA A 188 11.29 -15.70 12.64
N GLU A 189 12.51 -16.07 12.99
CA GLU A 189 13.50 -15.15 13.57
C GLU A 189 14.93 -15.57 13.26
N THR A 190 15.90 -14.70 13.56
CA THR A 190 17.33 -15.02 13.46
C THR A 190 17.98 -14.87 14.82
N ILE A 191 18.59 -15.96 15.29
CA ILE A 191 19.26 -16.08 16.59
C ILE A 191 20.78 -16.22 16.44
N ASP A 192 21.50 -15.73 17.45
CA ASP A 192 22.90 -16.09 17.69
C ASP A 192 22.92 -17.38 18.53
N LEU A 193 23.57 -18.42 18.02
CA LEU A 193 23.73 -19.66 18.77
C LEU A 193 24.88 -19.61 19.78
N ASN A 194 25.85 -18.71 19.60
CA ASN A 194 27.10 -18.64 20.37
C ASN A 194 27.00 -17.71 21.59
N SER A 195 26.20 -16.66 21.51
CA SER A 195 26.03 -15.72 22.61
C SER A 195 25.00 -16.22 23.62
N ASN A 196 25.27 -16.05 24.91
CA ASN A 196 24.27 -16.20 25.98
C ASN A 196 23.17 -15.13 25.79
N TYR A 197 22.11 -15.48 25.06
CA TYR A 197 20.87 -14.70 24.88
C TYR A 197 20.91 -13.46 23.96
N LYS A 198 21.81 -13.36 22.99
CA LYS A 198 21.79 -12.22 22.06
C LYS A 198 20.93 -12.49 20.82
N ILE A 199 19.67 -12.04 20.84
CA ILE A 199 18.83 -11.98 19.64
C ILE A 199 19.43 -10.94 18.68
N ILE A 200 20.01 -11.37 17.56
CA ILE A 200 20.65 -10.47 16.60
C ILE A 200 19.62 -9.71 15.76
N THR A 201 18.47 -10.33 15.50
CA THR A 201 17.39 -9.67 14.77
C THR A 201 16.15 -9.58 15.65
N TYR A 202 15.99 -8.43 16.30
CA TYR A 202 14.78 -8.00 17.00
C TYR A 202 13.54 -7.88 16.07
N SER A 203 13.50 -8.50 14.89
CA SER A 203 12.50 -8.20 13.84
C SER A 203 11.08 -8.47 14.29
N ALA A 204 10.75 -9.67 14.79
CA ALA A 204 9.37 -10.01 15.17
C ALA A 204 8.85 -9.13 16.32
N HIS A 205 9.61 -9.00 17.41
CA HIS A 205 9.24 -8.16 18.54
C HIS A 205 9.17 -6.67 18.16
N ARG A 206 10.15 -6.15 17.43
CA ARG A 206 10.16 -4.76 16.96
C ARG A 206 9.00 -4.47 16.02
N ILE A 207 8.72 -5.38 15.08
CA ILE A 207 7.60 -5.25 14.15
C ILE A 207 6.28 -5.29 14.94
N HIS A 208 6.16 -6.17 15.94
CA HIS A 208 5.00 -6.19 16.84
C HIS A 208 4.83 -4.85 17.57
N SER A 209 5.88 -4.32 18.21
CA SER A 209 5.83 -3.00 18.85
C SER A 209 5.41 -1.91 17.88
N ILE A 210 5.92 -1.91 16.65
CA ILE A 210 5.53 -0.93 15.62
C ILE A 210 4.06 -1.09 15.20
N ARG A 211 3.53 -2.32 15.13
CA ARG A 211 2.09 -2.58 14.90
C ARG A 211 1.22 -2.02 16.03
N VAL A 212 1.66 -2.19 17.28
CA VAL A 212 0.98 -1.61 18.47
C VAL A 212 1.02 -0.08 18.42
N THR A 213 2.18 0.53 18.15
CA THR A 213 2.33 1.98 18.00
C THR A 213 1.45 2.53 16.87
N HIS A 214 1.39 1.85 15.73
CA HIS A 214 0.48 2.20 14.63
C HIS A 214 -0.98 2.21 15.08
N GLY A 215 -1.41 1.19 15.83
CA GLY A 215 -2.75 1.12 16.40
C GLY A 215 -3.05 2.29 17.34
N MET A 216 -2.17 2.55 18.31
CA MET A 216 -2.34 3.64 19.28
C MET A 216 -2.39 5.02 18.62
N LEU A 217 -1.49 5.31 17.68
CA LEU A 217 -1.48 6.58 16.95
C LEU A 217 -2.81 6.85 16.24
N ASN A 218 -3.41 5.82 15.66
CA ASN A 218 -4.69 5.96 14.95
C ASN A 218 -5.90 6.04 15.91
N ILE A 219 -5.89 5.29 17.01
CA ILE A 219 -6.93 5.38 18.05
C ILE A 219 -6.91 6.77 18.69
N VAL A 220 -5.75 7.26 19.11
CA VAL A 220 -5.63 8.59 19.75
C VAL A 220 -5.86 9.72 18.74
N GLY A 221 -5.18 9.67 17.60
CA GLY A 221 -5.25 10.72 16.59
C GLY A 221 -6.61 10.82 15.92
N TRP A 222 -6.99 9.79 15.17
CA TRP A 222 -8.25 9.79 14.42
C TRP A 222 -9.45 9.36 15.26
N GLY A 223 -9.27 8.45 16.21
CA GLY A 223 -10.36 7.91 17.03
C GLY A 223 -10.77 8.72 18.25
N ILE A 224 -9.95 9.67 18.74
CA ILE A 224 -10.27 10.54 19.89
C ILE A 224 -10.27 12.01 19.50
N PHE A 225 -9.13 12.53 19.01
CA PHE A 225 -8.98 13.98 18.80
C PHE A 225 -9.92 14.52 17.72
N LEU A 226 -10.13 13.80 16.61
CA LEU A 226 -11.08 14.24 15.57
C LEU A 226 -12.54 14.29 16.09
N PRO A 227 -13.10 13.23 16.73
CA PRO A 227 -14.43 13.30 17.35
C PRO A 227 -14.57 14.41 18.40
N VAL A 228 -13.59 14.56 19.29
CA VAL A 228 -13.60 15.61 20.32
C VAL A 228 -13.66 17.00 19.68
N GLY A 229 -12.87 17.23 18.63
CA GLY A 229 -12.95 18.47 17.86
C GLY A 229 -14.34 18.71 17.26
N VAL A 230 -15.02 17.67 16.75
CA VAL A 230 -16.40 17.77 16.21
C VAL A 230 -17.41 18.12 17.32
N ILE A 231 -17.33 17.47 18.49
CA ILE A 231 -18.18 17.76 19.65
C ILE A 231 -18.04 19.23 20.07
N ILE A 232 -16.81 19.74 20.15
CA ILE A 232 -16.54 21.15 20.50
C ILE A 232 -17.20 22.09 19.49
N ALA A 233 -17.02 21.85 18.19
CA ALA A 233 -17.61 22.72 17.16
C ALA A 233 -19.15 22.67 17.10
N ARG A 234 -19.75 21.53 17.47
CA ARG A 234 -21.20 21.36 17.47
C ARG A 234 -21.87 22.06 18.65
N TYR A 235 -21.38 21.85 19.87
CA TYR A 235 -22.08 22.28 21.08
C TYR A 235 -21.60 23.61 21.69
N PHE A 236 -20.37 24.05 21.38
CA PHE A 236 -19.79 25.27 21.99
C PHE A 236 -19.81 26.50 21.06
N ARG A 237 -20.27 26.35 19.82
CA ARG A 237 -20.23 27.40 18.78
C ARG A 237 -21.30 28.47 18.94
N LYS A 238 -22.55 28.08 19.22
CA LYS A 238 -23.69 29.01 19.36
C LYS A 238 -24.66 28.56 20.45
N PHE A 239 -24.99 27.27 20.49
CA PHE A 239 -26.01 26.69 21.37
C PHE A 239 -25.63 25.22 21.63
N PRO A 240 -25.72 24.67 22.86
CA PRO A 240 -26.32 25.22 24.09
C PRO A 240 -25.39 26.11 24.93
N ILE A 241 -24.08 26.11 24.67
CA ILE A 241 -23.09 26.90 25.42
C ILE A 241 -22.33 27.77 24.42
N LYS A 242 -22.27 29.08 24.64
CA LYS A 242 -21.47 29.99 23.81
C LYS A 242 -20.10 30.14 24.47
N TRP A 243 -19.07 29.57 23.87
CA TRP A 243 -17.70 29.69 24.38
C TRP A 243 -16.77 30.29 23.32
N TYR A 244 -16.22 31.48 23.57
CA TYR A 244 -15.46 32.24 22.58
C TYR A 244 -14.23 31.52 22.01
N LEU A 245 -13.61 30.60 22.76
CA LEU A 245 -12.44 29.83 22.34
C LEU A 245 -12.78 28.55 21.55
N TRP A 246 -14.06 28.24 21.30
CA TRP A 246 -14.48 27.00 20.64
C TRP A 246 -13.75 26.75 19.31
N ASN A 247 -13.56 27.81 18.51
CA ASN A 247 -12.96 27.71 17.18
C ASN A 247 -11.47 27.35 17.28
N THR A 248 -10.76 27.94 18.24
CA THR A 248 -9.36 27.65 18.49
C THR A 248 -9.18 26.21 18.95
N PHE A 249 -9.98 25.75 19.92
CA PHE A 249 -9.90 24.37 20.40
C PHE A 249 -10.31 23.35 19.34
N HIS A 250 -11.37 23.61 18.58
CA HIS A 250 -11.75 22.77 17.45
C HIS A 250 -10.57 22.60 16.49
N ILE A 251 -9.97 23.69 16.02
CA ILE A 251 -8.85 23.65 15.08
C ILE A 251 -7.64 22.91 15.68
N SER A 252 -7.30 23.16 16.95
CA SER A 252 -6.18 22.50 17.63
C SER A 252 -6.36 20.98 17.70
N PHE A 253 -7.54 20.49 18.11
CA PHE A 253 -7.84 19.06 18.15
C PHE A 253 -7.86 18.44 16.73
N GLN A 254 -8.37 19.15 15.72
CA GLN A 254 -8.35 18.68 14.33
C GLN A 254 -6.91 18.55 13.79
N ILE A 255 -6.04 19.54 14.05
CA ILE A 255 -4.63 19.50 13.64
C ILE A 255 -3.90 18.38 14.36
N ALA A 256 -4.05 18.27 15.69
CA ALA A 256 -3.39 17.22 16.47
C ALA A 256 -3.84 15.82 16.02
N GLY A 257 -5.15 15.64 15.80
CA GLY A 257 -5.70 14.39 15.28
C GLY A 257 -5.20 14.04 13.88
N TYR A 258 -5.11 15.03 12.99
CA TYR A 258 -4.57 14.85 11.65
C TYR A 258 -3.10 14.44 11.67
N VAL A 259 -2.26 15.09 12.47
CA VAL A 259 -0.82 14.78 12.57
C VAL A 259 -0.62 13.37 13.12
N LEU A 260 -1.22 13.04 14.27
CA LEU A 260 -1.06 11.72 14.89
C LEU A 260 -1.59 10.60 14.00
N GLY A 261 -2.78 10.76 13.41
CA GLY A 261 -3.34 9.74 12.52
C GLY A 261 -2.59 9.63 11.18
N SER A 262 -2.02 10.72 10.65
CA SER A 262 -1.16 10.66 9.46
C SER A 262 0.16 9.92 9.75
N SER A 263 0.75 10.13 10.93
CA SER A 263 1.92 9.38 11.40
C SER A 263 1.59 7.90 11.59
N GLY A 264 0.40 7.59 12.13
CA GLY A 264 -0.14 6.23 12.18
C GLY A 264 -0.25 5.62 10.79
N TRP A 265 -0.89 6.31 9.84
CA TRP A 265 -1.02 5.88 8.45
C TRP A 265 0.33 5.63 7.76
N ALA A 266 1.30 6.54 7.92
CA ALA A 266 2.65 6.40 7.35
C ALA A 266 3.37 5.17 7.93
N THR A 267 3.27 4.96 9.23
CA THR A 267 3.78 3.73 9.90
C THR A 267 3.11 2.48 9.34
N GLY A 268 1.81 2.54 9.03
CA GLY A 268 1.05 1.45 8.40
C GLY A 268 1.52 1.12 6.98
N LEU A 269 1.87 2.14 6.18
CA LEU A 269 2.46 1.93 4.86
C LEU A 269 3.83 1.27 4.96
N TRP A 270 4.67 1.71 5.90
CA TRP A 270 5.97 1.10 6.15
C TRP A 270 5.82 -0.37 6.57
N LEU A 271 4.91 -0.68 7.49
CA LEU A 271 4.59 -2.05 7.90
C LEU A 271 4.13 -2.91 6.72
N GLY A 272 3.33 -2.34 5.81
CA GLY A 272 2.91 -3.01 4.58
C GLY A 272 4.06 -3.31 3.62
N ASN A 273 5.05 -2.42 3.51
CA ASN A 273 6.23 -2.63 2.67
C ASN A 273 7.20 -3.67 3.26
N GLN A 274 7.30 -3.75 4.59
CA GLN A 274 8.07 -4.82 5.26
C GLN A 274 7.39 -6.18 5.09
N SER A 275 6.07 -6.21 4.98
CA SER A 275 5.27 -7.42 4.84
C SER A 275 5.08 -7.81 3.37
N LYS A 276 6.18 -8.05 2.62
CA LYS A 276 6.14 -8.36 1.16
C LYS A 276 5.13 -9.46 0.79
N TYR A 277 4.93 -10.43 1.68
CA TYR A 277 4.14 -11.63 1.43
C TYR A 277 2.74 -11.59 2.06
N TYR A 278 2.37 -10.52 2.75
CA TYR A 278 1.08 -10.43 3.45
C TYR A 278 0.49 -9.02 3.37
N THR A 279 -0.70 -8.91 2.75
CA THR A 279 -1.35 -7.61 2.55
C THR A 279 -2.80 -7.61 3.03
N PHE A 280 -3.15 -6.58 3.80
CA PHE A 280 -4.52 -6.38 4.29
C PHE A 280 -5.27 -5.40 3.41
N HIS A 281 -5.84 -5.88 2.30
CA HIS A 281 -6.43 -5.01 1.28
C HIS A 281 -7.53 -4.08 1.82
N LEU A 282 -8.50 -4.58 2.60
CA LEU A 282 -9.60 -3.76 3.11
C LEU A 282 -9.13 -2.66 4.06
N HIS A 283 -8.29 -3.00 5.06
CA HIS A 283 -7.75 -2.03 6.00
C HIS A 283 -6.90 -0.97 5.28
N ARG A 284 -6.08 -1.38 4.30
CA ARG A 284 -5.28 -0.47 3.48
C ARG A 284 -6.14 0.46 2.63
N ILE A 285 -7.19 -0.06 1.98
CA ILE A 285 -8.10 0.74 1.16
C ILE A 285 -8.81 1.79 2.02
N PHE A 286 -9.39 1.38 3.15
CA PHE A 286 -10.03 2.32 4.07
C PHE A 286 -9.04 3.35 4.62
N ALA A 287 -7.84 2.93 5.02
CA ALA A 287 -6.81 3.85 5.51
C ALA A 287 -6.41 4.91 4.46
N VAL A 288 -6.28 4.54 3.18
CA VAL A 288 -6.00 5.50 2.09
C VAL A 288 -7.19 6.45 1.86
N VAL A 289 -8.43 5.95 1.92
CA VAL A 289 -9.63 6.78 1.80
C VAL A 289 -9.72 7.78 2.95
N ILE A 290 -9.55 7.32 4.19
CA ILE A 290 -9.56 8.14 5.41
C ILE A 290 -8.47 9.21 5.34
N PHE A 291 -7.23 8.83 5.01
CA PHE A 291 -6.13 9.78 4.85
C PHE A 291 -6.47 10.86 3.80
N THR A 292 -6.97 10.45 2.64
CA THR A 292 -7.34 11.39 1.56
C THR A 292 -8.43 12.36 2.01
N PHE A 293 -9.49 11.86 2.63
CA PHE A 293 -10.62 12.68 3.07
C PHE A 293 -10.27 13.58 4.26
N THR A 294 -9.44 13.12 5.19
CA THR A 294 -8.92 13.97 6.27
C THR A 294 -8.01 15.08 5.74
N THR A 295 -7.15 14.81 4.75
CA THR A 295 -6.37 15.87 4.09
C THR A 295 -7.26 16.91 3.41
N ILE A 296 -8.34 16.49 2.74
CA ILE A 296 -9.32 17.41 2.15
C ILE A 296 -9.97 18.28 3.24
N GLN A 297 -10.33 17.69 4.39
CA GLN A 297 -10.85 18.43 5.53
C GLN A 297 -9.85 19.44 6.11
N MET A 298 -8.56 19.13 6.14
CA MET A 298 -7.54 20.07 6.62
C MET A 298 -7.34 21.25 5.66
N ILE A 299 -7.45 21.02 4.36
CA ILE A 299 -7.40 22.10 3.35
C ILE A 299 -8.60 23.05 3.50
N ALA A 300 -9.73 22.58 4.05
CA ALA A 300 -10.89 23.41 4.35
C ALA A 300 -10.57 24.60 5.28
N LEU A 301 -9.54 24.50 6.13
CA LEU A 301 -9.07 25.58 6.98
C LEU A 301 -8.55 26.78 6.17
N ARG A 302 -7.87 26.51 5.05
CA ARG A 302 -7.29 27.53 4.16
C ARG A 302 -8.32 28.06 3.15
N LEU A 303 -9.21 27.19 2.69
CA LEU A 303 -10.23 27.52 1.68
C LEU A 303 -11.57 27.96 2.28
N LYS A 304 -11.58 28.45 3.52
CA LYS A 304 -12.79 28.85 4.24
C LYS A 304 -13.33 30.18 3.65
N PRO A 305 -14.50 30.20 2.96
CA PRO A 305 -15.05 31.42 2.38
C PRO A 305 -15.53 32.39 3.46
N LYS A 306 -15.56 33.68 3.15
CA LYS A 306 -16.16 34.70 4.04
C LYS A 306 -17.64 34.39 4.26
N HIS A 307 -18.20 34.87 5.37
CA HIS A 307 -19.59 34.60 5.73
C HIS A 307 -20.61 35.16 4.74
N THR A 308 -20.22 36.15 3.95
CA THR A 308 -21.04 36.83 2.94
C THR A 308 -20.97 36.20 1.55
N ASP A 309 -20.16 35.15 1.36
CA ASP A 309 -19.90 34.53 0.07
C ASP A 309 -20.96 33.45 -0.26
N PRO A 310 -21.57 33.42 -1.46
CA PRO A 310 -22.52 32.38 -1.85
C PRO A 310 -21.95 30.96 -1.78
N PHE A 311 -20.63 30.78 -1.98
CA PHE A 311 -19.96 29.49 -1.87
C PHE A 311 -19.88 28.94 -0.44
N ARG A 312 -20.21 29.75 0.57
CA ARG A 312 -20.23 29.37 1.99
C ARG A 312 -21.19 28.21 2.28
N GLY A 313 -22.34 28.16 1.60
CA GLY A 313 -23.32 27.09 1.75
C GLY A 313 -22.77 25.73 1.32
N TYR A 314 -22.24 25.66 0.09
CA TYR A 314 -21.56 24.48 -0.44
C TYR A 314 -20.37 24.05 0.43
N TRP A 315 -19.61 25.01 0.95
CA TRP A 315 -18.51 24.73 1.86
C TRP A 315 -18.98 24.04 3.15
N ASN A 316 -20.03 24.56 3.79
CA ASN A 316 -20.58 23.96 5.00
C ASN A 316 -21.14 22.56 4.72
N MET A 317 -21.81 22.36 3.57
CA MET A 317 -22.38 21.07 3.18
C MET A 317 -21.29 19.99 3.04
N TYR A 318 -20.25 20.24 2.23
CA TYR A 318 -19.19 19.24 2.09
C TYR A 318 -18.43 19.04 3.41
N HIS A 319 -18.15 20.11 4.16
CA HIS A 319 -17.38 20.03 5.40
C HIS A 319 -18.08 19.15 6.44
N HIS A 320 -19.39 19.33 6.63
CA HIS A 320 -20.16 18.51 7.56
C HIS A 320 -20.36 17.07 7.05
N PHE A 321 -20.81 16.89 5.79
CA PHE A 321 -21.06 15.56 5.24
C PHE A 321 -19.81 14.68 5.25
N LEU A 322 -18.70 15.22 4.75
CA LEU A 322 -17.42 14.51 4.71
C LEU A 322 -16.87 14.28 6.12
N GLY A 323 -17.12 15.22 7.05
CA GLY A 323 -16.66 15.14 8.44
C GLY A 323 -17.33 13.99 9.19
N TYR A 324 -18.66 13.89 9.12
CA TYR A 324 -19.40 12.79 9.76
C TYR A 324 -19.12 11.44 9.09
N SER A 325 -19.01 11.41 7.76
CA SER A 325 -18.65 10.19 7.03
C SER A 325 -17.26 9.66 7.45
N LEU A 326 -16.31 10.57 7.69
CA LEU A 326 -14.98 10.22 8.18
C LEU A 326 -15.01 9.57 9.58
N LEU A 327 -15.82 10.08 10.51
CA LEU A 327 -15.93 9.49 11.86
C LEU A 327 -16.36 8.02 11.79
N ALA A 328 -17.37 7.71 10.97
CA ALA A 328 -17.83 6.33 10.78
C ALA A 328 -16.75 5.44 10.12
N LEU A 329 -16.11 5.91 9.05
CA LEU A 329 -15.07 5.16 8.35
C LEU A 329 -13.84 4.90 9.24
N ILE A 330 -13.43 5.89 10.05
CA ILE A 330 -12.34 5.77 11.02
C ILE A 330 -12.66 4.67 12.03
N SER A 331 -13.85 4.67 12.63
CA SER A 331 -14.24 3.64 13.61
C SER A 331 -14.24 2.24 12.99
N ILE A 332 -14.81 2.07 11.80
CA ILE A 332 -14.79 0.79 11.07
C ILE A 332 -13.35 0.32 10.83
N ASN A 333 -12.47 1.24 10.39
CA ASN A 333 -11.10 0.88 10.08
C ASN A 333 -10.26 0.56 11.32
N ILE A 334 -10.53 1.21 12.46
CA ILE A 334 -9.90 0.89 13.76
C ILE A 334 -10.32 -0.51 14.22
N PHE A 335 -11.62 -0.86 14.17
CA PHE A 335 -12.07 -2.22 14.47
C PHE A 335 -11.43 -3.25 13.55
N LYS A 336 -11.29 -2.94 12.26
CA LYS A 336 -10.59 -3.81 11.32
C LYS A 336 -9.11 -3.98 11.72
N GLY A 337 -8.43 -2.91 12.13
CA GLY A 337 -7.06 -2.95 12.64
C GLY A 337 -6.92 -3.81 13.90
N ILE A 338 -7.83 -3.67 14.87
CA ILE A 338 -7.85 -4.49 16.09
C ILE A 338 -8.06 -5.97 15.74
N SER A 339 -8.97 -6.28 14.81
CA SER A 339 -9.22 -7.65 14.35
C SER A 339 -8.01 -8.29 13.66
N ILE A 340 -7.16 -7.47 13.04
CA ILE A 340 -5.92 -7.91 12.38
C ILE A 340 -4.84 -8.23 13.43
N LEU A 341 -4.68 -7.34 14.42
CA LEU A 341 -3.69 -7.51 15.48
C LEU A 341 -4.03 -8.70 16.40
N LYS A 342 -5.32 -9.10 16.49
CA LYS A 342 -5.84 -10.09 17.45
C LYS A 342 -5.18 -9.96 18.83
N PRO A 343 -5.19 -8.76 19.44
CA PRO A 343 -4.84 -8.65 20.85
C PRO A 343 -5.85 -9.46 21.67
N TYR A 344 -5.55 -9.71 22.94
CA TYR A 344 -6.58 -10.13 23.90
C TYR A 344 -7.80 -9.19 23.78
N ASP A 345 -9.01 -9.73 24.05
CA ASP A 345 -10.29 -9.05 23.80
C ASP A 345 -10.38 -7.64 24.42
N ASP A 346 -9.52 -7.33 25.40
CA ASP A 346 -9.30 -6.04 26.05
C ASP A 346 -9.27 -4.83 25.11
N TRP A 347 -8.56 -4.90 23.98
CA TRP A 347 -8.45 -3.74 23.08
C TRP A 347 -9.77 -3.42 22.37
N LYS A 348 -10.52 -4.46 22.00
CA LYS A 348 -11.83 -4.31 21.36
C LYS A 348 -12.80 -3.67 22.35
N TRP A 349 -12.86 -4.19 23.58
CA TRP A 349 -13.70 -3.65 24.64
C TRP A 349 -13.29 -2.24 25.08
N GLY A 350 -12.00 -1.97 25.17
CA GLY A 350 -11.47 -0.64 25.46
C GLY A 350 -11.90 0.39 24.42
N TYR A 351 -11.83 0.06 23.12
CA TYR A 351 -12.29 0.97 22.07
C TYR A 351 -13.82 1.11 22.04
N ILE A 352 -14.58 0.05 22.33
CA ILE A 352 -16.05 0.13 22.49
C ILE A 352 -16.41 1.06 23.66
N GLY A 353 -15.74 0.92 24.81
CA GLY A 353 -15.93 1.80 25.97
C GLY A 353 -15.63 3.26 25.64
N LEU A 354 -14.55 3.54 24.88
CA LEU A 354 -14.22 4.87 24.40
C LEU A 354 -15.32 5.46 23.49
N LEU A 355 -15.82 4.69 22.52
CA LEU A 355 -16.92 5.13 21.65
C LEU A 355 -18.20 5.39 22.46
N GLY A 356 -18.50 4.52 23.42
CA GLY A 356 -19.61 4.69 24.36
C GLY A 356 -19.49 5.99 25.15
N PHE A 357 -18.30 6.29 25.70
CA PHE A 357 -18.05 7.54 26.42
C PHE A 357 -18.24 8.79 25.54
N LEU A 358 -17.72 8.79 24.31
CA LEU A 358 -17.90 9.89 23.37
C LEU A 358 -19.38 10.07 22.96
N ALA A 359 -20.10 8.95 22.74
CA ALA A 359 -21.52 8.97 22.41
C ALA A 359 -22.38 9.48 23.59
N THR A 360 -22.12 9.03 24.82
CA THR A 360 -22.80 9.51 26.03
C THR A 360 -22.53 11.00 26.24
N THR A 361 -21.30 11.46 26.04
CA THR A 361 -20.96 12.89 26.11
C THR A 361 -21.75 13.70 25.10
N ALA A 362 -21.83 13.25 23.83
CA ALA A 362 -22.63 13.91 22.81
C ALA A 362 -24.12 13.90 23.14
N LEU A 363 -24.65 12.78 23.63
CA LEU A 363 -26.05 12.65 24.06
C LEU A 363 -26.38 13.60 25.22
N ALA A 364 -25.51 13.70 26.22
CA ALA A 364 -25.68 14.62 27.33
C ALA A 364 -25.77 16.08 26.84
N PHE A 365 -24.87 16.48 25.93
CA PHE A 365 -24.96 17.80 25.32
C PHE A 365 -26.22 17.99 24.45
N GLU A 366 -26.69 16.95 23.77
CA GLU A 366 -27.94 16.98 23.02
C GLU A 366 -29.14 17.17 23.95
N VAL A 367 -29.22 16.45 25.08
CA VAL A 367 -30.25 16.66 26.12
C VAL A 367 -30.19 18.09 26.68
N LEU A 368 -29.00 18.61 26.97
CA LEU A 368 -28.82 20.01 27.39
C LEU A 368 -29.28 21.01 26.31
N THR A 369 -29.14 20.66 25.04
CA THR A 369 -29.60 21.46 23.91
C THR A 369 -31.13 21.51 23.87
N TRP A 370 -31.79 20.36 23.94
CA TRP A 370 -33.26 20.27 23.92
C TRP A 370 -33.90 20.88 25.15
N THR A 371 -33.36 20.63 26.35
CA THR A 371 -33.86 21.24 27.60
C THR A 371 -33.81 22.77 27.56
N LYS A 372 -32.70 23.37 27.11
CA LYS A 372 -32.63 24.82 26.91
C LYS A 372 -33.59 25.32 25.82
N PHE A 373 -33.76 24.55 24.75
CA PHE A 373 -34.67 24.90 23.66
C PHE A 373 -36.13 24.94 24.14
N PHE A 374 -36.57 23.90 24.86
CA PHE A 374 -37.91 23.86 25.45
C PHE A 374 -38.12 24.92 26.53
N LYS A 375 -37.13 25.17 27.40
CA LYS A 375 -37.22 26.25 28.38
C LYS A 375 -37.40 27.61 27.71
N LYS A 376 -36.62 27.90 26.67
CA LYS A 376 -36.77 29.13 25.90
C LYS A 376 -38.15 29.24 25.23
N LYS A 377 -38.68 28.14 24.70
CA LYS A 377 -40.03 28.09 24.10
C LYS A 377 -41.15 28.28 25.14
N LEU A 378 -40.97 27.79 26.37
CA LEU A 378 -41.87 28.02 27.50
C LEU A 378 -41.80 29.48 28.00
N ASP A 379 -40.61 30.08 27.98
CA ASP A 379 -40.41 31.50 28.31
C ASP A 379 -40.97 32.44 27.22
N GLU A 380 -41.11 31.97 25.97
CA GLU A 380 -41.65 32.71 24.80
C GLU A 380 -43.18 32.51 24.57
N ASP A 381 -43.90 31.81 25.46
CA ASP A 381 -45.35 31.57 25.33
C ASP A 381 -46.17 32.88 25.50
N PRO A 382 -47.05 33.30 24.55
CA PRO A 382 -47.61 34.65 24.47
C PRO A 382 -48.62 35.07 25.57
N ASN A 383 -48.90 34.22 26.58
CA ASN A 383 -49.95 34.50 27.56
C ASN A 383 -49.53 35.40 28.73
N LYS A 384 -48.31 35.96 28.73
CA LYS A 384 -47.88 37.00 29.68
C LYS A 384 -47.56 38.31 28.95
N GLY A 385 -48.55 39.19 28.86
CA GLY A 385 -48.34 40.61 28.59
C GLY A 385 -49.20 41.19 27.46
N LYS A 386 -50.49 41.42 27.72
CA LYS A 386 -51.29 42.37 26.94
C LYS A 386 -50.87 43.80 27.30
N THR A 387 -50.17 44.53 26.41
CA THR A 387 -50.31 46.00 26.29
C THR A 387 -50.00 46.50 24.86
N LYS A 388 -51.09 46.89 24.18
CA LYS A 388 -51.34 47.94 23.16
C LYS A 388 -50.27 48.39 22.12
N ALA A 389 -50.71 48.27 20.85
CA ALA A 389 -50.60 49.16 19.66
C ALA A 389 -49.21 49.42 19.04
N GLN A 390 -48.96 49.44 17.73
CA GLN A 390 -49.75 49.89 16.55
C GLN A 390 -49.40 49.07 15.26
N PRO A 391 -50.19 49.18 14.16
CA PRO A 391 -50.07 48.33 12.98
C PRO A 391 -49.14 48.89 11.89
N GLN A 392 -48.36 48.01 11.25
CA GLN A 392 -47.65 48.27 9.98
C GLN A 392 -48.18 47.34 8.86
N PRO A 393 -48.09 47.75 7.59
CA PRO A 393 -49.00 47.28 6.53
C PRO A 393 -48.71 45.86 6.02
N GLN A 394 -49.76 45.16 5.64
CA GLN A 394 -49.72 43.86 4.94
C GLN A 394 -49.09 43.97 3.54
N PRO A 395 -48.37 42.93 3.08
CA PRO A 395 -47.93 42.82 1.68
C PRO A 395 -49.02 42.24 0.77
N GLN A 396 -49.10 42.78 -0.46
CA GLN A 396 -49.98 42.29 -1.54
C GLN A 396 -49.48 40.98 -2.18
N PRO A 397 -50.36 40.21 -2.86
CA PRO A 397 -50.05 38.86 -3.35
C PRO A 397 -49.58 38.79 -4.81
N GLN A 398 -48.54 37.96 -5.03
CA GLN A 398 -48.31 37.02 -6.16
C GLN A 398 -48.10 37.55 -7.60
N PRO A 399 -47.32 36.87 -8.48
CA PRO A 399 -47.61 35.51 -8.95
C PRO A 399 -46.44 34.49 -9.02
N GLN A 400 -46.87 33.23 -9.08
CA GLN A 400 -46.10 32.00 -9.31
C GLN A 400 -45.46 31.91 -10.71
N PRO A 401 -44.47 31.01 -10.89
CA PRO A 401 -43.58 30.98 -12.05
C PRO A 401 -44.20 30.27 -13.27
N GLN A 402 -43.93 30.80 -14.46
CA GLN A 402 -44.12 30.09 -15.74
C GLN A 402 -42.86 29.31 -16.15
N PRO A 403 -43.01 28.22 -16.92
CA PRO A 403 -41.97 27.24 -17.14
C PRO A 403 -41.00 27.69 -18.25
N GLN A 404 -39.73 27.86 -17.91
CA GLN A 404 -38.67 27.95 -18.91
C GLN A 404 -38.08 26.56 -19.19
N GLN A 405 -38.12 26.19 -20.47
CA GLN A 405 -37.56 24.98 -21.06
C GLN A 405 -36.05 24.86 -20.80
N PRO A 406 -35.49 23.63 -20.84
CA PRO A 406 -34.09 23.38 -20.61
C PRO A 406 -33.27 23.67 -21.88
N GLN A 407 -32.53 24.78 -21.90
CA GLN A 407 -31.47 25.01 -22.88
C GLN A 407 -30.16 25.40 -22.19
N ALA A 408 -29.41 24.37 -21.81
CA ALA A 408 -27.96 24.28 -21.97
C ALA A 408 -27.55 22.88 -21.49
N GLN A 409 -27.59 21.90 -22.39
CA GLN A 409 -26.84 20.66 -22.18
C GLN A 409 -25.36 21.03 -22.13
N ALA A 410 -24.81 21.20 -20.93
CA ALA A 410 -23.38 21.10 -20.74
C ALA A 410 -22.99 19.63 -20.93
N GLN A 411 -22.80 19.21 -22.18
CA GLN A 411 -22.13 17.96 -22.48
C GLN A 411 -20.70 18.05 -21.94
N ALA A 412 -20.48 17.55 -20.73
CA ALA A 412 -19.13 17.36 -20.21
C ALA A 412 -18.45 16.30 -21.09
N GLN A 413 -17.64 16.73 -22.06
CA GLN A 413 -16.92 15.82 -22.92
C GLN A 413 -16.09 14.85 -22.05
N PRO A 414 -16.12 13.52 -22.29
CA PRO A 414 -15.37 12.53 -21.52
C PRO A 414 -13.86 12.85 -21.44
N GLN A 415 -13.34 13.58 -22.42
CA GLN A 415 -11.97 14.07 -22.47
C GLN A 415 -11.66 15.08 -21.35
N CYS A 416 -12.61 15.96 -20.97
CA CYS A 416 -12.50 16.87 -19.83
C CYS A 416 -12.48 16.10 -18.50
N VAL A 417 -13.32 15.06 -18.38
CA VAL A 417 -13.38 14.19 -17.18
C VAL A 417 -12.11 13.36 -17.04
N ALA A 418 -11.56 12.85 -18.15
CA ALA A 418 -10.32 12.08 -18.19
C ALA A 418 -9.06 12.94 -17.95
N SER A 419 -9.04 14.18 -18.47
CA SER A 419 -7.93 15.12 -18.28
C SER A 419 -7.90 15.71 -16.86
N HIS A 420 -9.04 15.87 -16.19
CA HIS A 420 -9.08 16.52 -14.88
C HIS A 420 -8.52 15.63 -13.75
N PRO A 421 -7.53 16.11 -12.93
CA PRO A 421 -6.82 15.28 -11.95
C PRO A 421 -7.70 14.62 -10.87
N ARG A 422 -8.83 15.24 -10.50
CA ARG A 422 -9.73 14.71 -9.44
C ARG A 422 -10.68 13.61 -9.94
N THR A 423 -11.01 13.62 -11.23
CA THR A 423 -12.00 12.70 -11.83
C THR A 423 -11.35 11.56 -12.59
N ARG A 424 -10.08 11.69 -13.02
CA ARG A 424 -9.35 10.68 -13.78
C ARG A 424 -9.33 9.29 -13.14
N ARG A 425 -9.01 9.21 -11.83
CA ARG A 425 -8.93 7.91 -11.15
C ARG A 425 -10.30 7.24 -11.03
N LEU A 426 -11.34 8.03 -10.79
CA LEU A 426 -12.72 7.55 -10.75
C LEU A 426 -13.17 7.08 -12.15
N PHE A 427 -12.77 7.81 -13.19
CA PHE A 427 -13.02 7.46 -14.58
C PHE A 427 -12.41 6.09 -14.95
N VAL A 428 -11.16 5.84 -14.56
CA VAL A 428 -10.49 4.53 -14.77
C VAL A 428 -11.13 3.43 -13.92
N LYS A 429 -11.42 3.69 -12.63
CA LYS A 429 -12.01 2.71 -11.70
C LYS A 429 -13.44 2.31 -12.09
N ALA A 430 -14.19 3.24 -12.67
CA ALA A 430 -15.54 2.98 -13.18
C ALA A 430 -15.52 2.18 -14.50
N HIS A 431 -14.34 1.76 -14.98
CA HIS A 431 -14.16 1.03 -16.24
C HIS A 431 -14.76 1.76 -17.45
N ILE A 432 -14.98 3.07 -17.36
CA ILE A 432 -15.53 3.89 -18.46
C ILE A 432 -14.67 3.78 -19.73
N PRO A 433 -13.33 3.74 -19.64
CA PRO A 433 -12.50 3.48 -20.82
C PRO A 433 -12.79 2.15 -21.54
N LEU A 434 -13.36 1.13 -20.89
CA LEU A 434 -13.73 -0.14 -21.56
C LEU A 434 -14.80 0.07 -22.62
N TYR A 435 -15.78 0.95 -22.38
CA TYR A 435 -16.83 1.26 -23.35
C TYR A 435 -16.27 2.00 -24.57
N LEU A 436 -15.19 2.75 -24.40
CA LEU A 436 -14.51 3.44 -25.51
C LEU A 436 -13.78 2.45 -26.43
N TYR A 437 -13.32 1.32 -25.89
CA TYR A 437 -12.62 0.29 -26.67
C TYR A 437 -13.53 -0.39 -27.71
N SER A 438 -14.83 -0.54 -27.44
CA SER A 438 -15.80 -1.06 -28.41
C SER A 438 -15.98 -0.15 -29.64
N PHE A 439 -15.69 1.15 -29.50
CA PHE A 439 -15.68 2.08 -30.63
C PHE A 439 -14.34 2.06 -31.38
N LEU A 440 -13.24 1.71 -30.71
CA LEU A 440 -11.91 1.56 -31.32
C LEU A 440 -11.77 0.27 -32.16
N THR A 441 -12.61 -0.74 -31.93
CA THR A 441 -12.67 -1.97 -32.74
C THR A 441 -13.39 -1.80 -34.08
N THR A 442 -13.94 -0.62 -34.38
CA THR A 442 -14.68 -0.38 -35.63
C THR A 442 -13.72 -0.29 -36.83
N ASN A 443 -13.95 -1.12 -37.84
CA ASN A 443 -13.16 -1.14 -39.10
C ASN A 443 -13.77 -0.26 -40.21
N CYS A 444 -14.82 0.51 -39.89
CA CYS A 444 -15.51 1.37 -40.85
C CYS A 444 -14.68 2.62 -41.18
N LYS A 445 -14.40 2.85 -42.46
CA LYS A 445 -13.60 4.00 -42.97
C LYS A 445 -14.45 5.25 -43.29
N LEU A 446 -15.71 5.28 -42.88
CA LEU A 446 -16.55 6.47 -43.05
C LEU A 446 -16.11 7.56 -42.06
N ARG A 447 -16.08 8.83 -42.50
CA ARG A 447 -15.62 9.98 -41.69
C ARG A 447 -16.21 10.07 -40.27
N PRO A 448 -17.50 9.76 -40.03
CA PRO A 448 -18.06 9.78 -38.67
C PRO A 448 -17.43 8.74 -37.73
N PHE A 449 -17.08 7.56 -38.24
CA PHE A 449 -16.43 6.49 -37.48
C PHE A 449 -14.94 6.78 -37.24
N GLU A 450 -14.26 7.46 -38.18
CA GLU A 450 -12.91 8.00 -37.97
C GLU A 450 -12.89 9.06 -36.87
N TYR A 451 -13.83 10.02 -36.91
CA TYR A 451 -13.96 11.04 -35.88
C TYR A 451 -14.27 10.44 -34.50
N LEU A 452 -15.11 9.40 -34.44
CA LEU A 452 -15.41 8.67 -33.22
C LEU A 452 -14.19 7.96 -32.63
N ARG A 453 -13.41 7.26 -33.47
CA ARG A 453 -12.15 6.59 -33.05
C ARG A 453 -11.13 7.61 -32.56
N LEU A 454 -10.94 8.70 -33.29
CA LEU A 454 -10.05 9.79 -32.90
C LEU A 454 -10.46 10.42 -31.56
N THR A 455 -11.75 10.63 -31.34
CA THR A 455 -12.27 11.18 -30.07
C THR A 455 -12.01 10.21 -28.91
N CYS A 456 -12.25 8.91 -29.10
CA CYS A 456 -11.95 7.89 -28.09
C CYS A 456 -10.45 7.81 -27.77
N LEU A 457 -9.58 7.89 -28.80
CA LEU A 457 -8.13 7.98 -28.63
C LEU A 457 -7.71 9.27 -27.94
N GLY A 458 -8.39 10.40 -28.18
CA GLY A 458 -8.16 11.67 -27.50
C GLY A 458 -8.43 11.58 -25.99
N VAL A 459 -9.47 10.85 -25.59
CA VAL A 459 -9.76 10.55 -24.17
C VAL A 459 -8.66 9.69 -23.55
N LEU A 460 -8.25 8.60 -24.22
CA LEU A 460 -7.15 7.74 -23.76
C LEU A 460 -5.80 8.48 -23.71
N GLY A 461 -5.53 9.31 -24.70
CA GLY A 461 -4.38 10.20 -24.77
C GLY A 461 -4.37 11.21 -23.63
N ALA A 462 -5.52 11.78 -23.27
CA ALA A 462 -5.66 12.70 -22.13
C ALA A 462 -5.39 12.02 -20.78
N LEU A 463 -5.75 10.74 -20.62
CA LEU A 463 -5.42 9.95 -19.42
C LEU A 463 -3.91 9.87 -19.20
N VAL A 464 -3.13 9.71 -20.27
CA VAL A 464 -1.66 9.59 -20.22
C VAL A 464 -0.92 10.93 -20.32
N LYS A 465 -1.54 11.99 -20.86
CA LYS A 465 -0.90 13.31 -21.16
C LYS A 465 -0.65 14.20 -19.95
N VAL A 466 -1.55 14.22 -18.96
CA VAL A 466 -1.48 15.16 -17.81
C VAL A 466 -0.44 14.74 -16.76
N ALA A 467 0.37 13.72 -17.03
CA ALA A 467 1.47 13.30 -16.18
C ALA A 467 2.62 14.33 -16.05
N PHE A 468 2.68 15.38 -16.90
CA PHE A 468 3.87 16.25 -16.99
C PHE A 468 3.67 17.77 -16.89
N TYR A 469 2.43 18.31 -16.88
CA TYR A 469 2.24 19.77 -16.72
C TYR A 469 2.78 20.31 -15.39
N VAL A 470 3.00 19.43 -14.41
CA VAL A 470 3.49 19.81 -13.08
C VAL A 470 5.02 19.83 -12.99
N GLN A 471 5.77 19.21 -13.92
CA GLN A 471 7.25 19.24 -13.89
C GLN A 471 7.80 20.67 -14.06
N LYS A 472 7.16 21.49 -14.91
CA LYS A 472 7.55 22.90 -15.11
C LYS A 472 7.15 23.80 -13.94
N CYS A 473 6.00 23.53 -13.30
CA CYS A 473 5.61 24.22 -12.07
C CYS A 473 6.51 23.89 -10.87
N SER A 474 7.10 22.69 -10.82
CA SER A 474 8.03 22.28 -9.75
C SER A 474 9.32 23.10 -9.73
N THR A 475 9.87 23.48 -10.90
CA THR A 475 11.07 24.33 -10.98
C THR A 475 10.76 25.78 -10.57
N LEU A 476 9.59 26.30 -10.93
CA LEU A 476 9.15 27.65 -10.54
C LEU A 476 8.78 27.73 -9.05
N ALA A 477 8.19 26.67 -8.48
CA ALA A 477 7.91 26.58 -7.05
C ALA A 477 9.20 26.48 -6.21
N TYR A 478 10.22 25.76 -6.70
CA TYR A 478 11.54 25.66 -6.05
C TYR A 478 12.26 27.03 -5.98
N LEU A 479 12.14 27.83 -7.05
CA LEU A 479 12.64 29.21 -7.09
C LEU A 479 11.85 30.18 -6.19
N SER A 480 10.55 29.96 -6.02
CA SER A 480 9.71 30.78 -5.12
C SER A 480 9.96 30.49 -3.63
N ILE A 481 10.38 29.28 -3.28
CA ILE A 481 10.67 28.89 -1.89
C ILE A 481 11.88 29.65 -1.35
N ASN A 482 12.90 29.92 -2.18
CA ASN A 482 14.13 30.57 -1.75
C ASN A 482 13.98 32.05 -1.35
N LYS A 483 12.86 32.71 -1.69
CA LYS A 483 12.61 34.11 -1.30
C LYS A 483 11.77 34.27 -0.03
N THR A 484 11.28 33.18 0.57
CA THR A 484 10.31 33.24 1.69
C THR A 484 10.75 32.39 2.89
N VAL A 485 12.07 32.25 3.10
CA VAL A 485 12.66 31.35 4.12
C VAL A 485 12.75 31.98 5.53
N ILE A 486 12.43 33.26 5.69
CA ILE A 486 12.58 33.93 6.99
C ILE A 486 11.17 34.15 7.56
N TYR A 487 10.89 33.52 8.71
CA TYR A 487 9.69 33.59 9.57
C TYR A 487 8.70 32.41 9.52
N THR A 488 8.86 31.50 10.50
CA THR A 488 7.93 30.49 11.08
C THR A 488 8.08 29.00 10.66
N PRO A 489 8.55 28.12 11.57
CA PRO A 489 8.77 26.69 11.28
C PRO A 489 7.51 25.80 11.30
N PHE A 490 6.33 26.35 11.66
CA PHE A 490 5.09 25.57 11.81
C PHE A 490 4.25 25.46 10.51
N SER A 491 4.62 26.18 9.44
CA SER A 491 3.86 26.26 8.18
C SER A 491 4.46 25.45 7.03
N VAL A 492 5.72 24.99 7.16
CA VAL A 492 6.50 24.33 6.09
C VAL A 492 6.27 22.82 6.05
N PHE A 493 5.97 22.20 7.19
CA PHE A 493 5.76 20.75 7.28
C PHE A 493 4.55 20.25 6.46
N PRO A 494 3.37 20.89 6.51
CA PRO A 494 2.21 20.45 5.75
C PRO A 494 2.42 20.60 4.24
N THR A 495 3.09 21.66 3.78
CA THR A 495 3.30 21.93 2.35
C THR A 495 4.32 20.99 1.73
N CYS A 496 5.46 20.75 2.37
CA CYS A 496 6.43 19.73 1.91
C CYS A 496 5.84 18.32 1.94
N PHE A 497 5.08 17.96 2.98
CA PHE A 497 4.42 16.65 3.08
C PHE A 497 3.32 16.46 2.02
N ILE A 498 2.52 17.49 1.74
CA ILE A 498 1.52 17.48 0.66
C ILE A 498 2.20 17.33 -0.72
N LEU A 499 3.35 17.97 -0.96
CA LEU A 499 4.08 17.83 -2.21
C LEU A 499 4.67 16.43 -2.39
N ILE A 500 5.24 15.84 -1.33
CA ILE A 500 5.73 14.44 -1.32
C ILE A 500 4.57 13.45 -1.51
N LEU A 501 3.42 13.70 -0.89
CA LEU A 501 2.20 12.90 -1.07
C LEU A 501 1.60 13.03 -2.46
N LEU A 502 1.58 14.22 -3.05
CA LEU A 502 1.18 14.40 -4.44
C LEU A 502 2.14 13.64 -5.37
N GLN A 503 3.42 13.57 -5.06
CA GLN A 503 4.40 12.79 -5.80
C GLN A 503 4.22 11.27 -5.63
N TYR A 504 3.84 10.81 -4.44
CA TYR A 504 3.52 9.40 -4.15
C TYR A 504 2.17 8.96 -4.77
N MET A 505 1.13 9.80 -4.68
CA MET A 505 -0.18 9.57 -5.30
C MET A 505 -0.13 9.62 -6.84
N ARG A 506 0.83 10.37 -7.42
CA ARG A 506 1.15 10.37 -8.86
C ARG A 506 1.63 9.00 -9.34
N GLY A 507 2.54 8.35 -8.60
CA GLY A 507 3.06 7.01 -8.94
C GLY A 507 1.96 5.95 -8.98
N MET A 508 1.08 5.96 -7.97
CA MET A 508 -0.02 4.99 -7.86
C MET A 508 -1.10 5.15 -8.94
N THR A 509 -1.39 6.37 -9.39
CA THR A 509 -2.38 6.62 -10.46
C THR A 509 -1.84 6.29 -11.84
N LEU A 510 -0.55 6.57 -12.08
CA LEU A 510 0.15 6.19 -13.31
C LEU A 510 0.22 4.67 -13.45
N GLN A 511 0.54 3.97 -12.35
CA GLN A 511 0.60 2.52 -12.35
C GLN A 511 -0.78 1.90 -12.66
N LEU A 512 -1.85 2.36 -12.01
CA LEU A 512 -3.20 1.86 -12.29
C LEU A 512 -3.67 2.08 -13.74
N ALA A 513 -3.34 3.24 -14.33
CA ALA A 513 -3.69 3.53 -15.73
C ALA A 513 -2.87 2.68 -16.70
N VAL A 514 -1.58 2.47 -16.43
CA VAL A 514 -0.71 1.64 -17.28
C VAL A 514 -1.08 0.16 -17.17
N SER A 515 -1.33 -0.38 -15.98
CA SER A 515 -1.81 -1.77 -15.81
C SER A 515 -3.13 -2.02 -16.58
N PHE A 516 -4.03 -1.03 -16.62
CA PHE A 516 -5.25 -1.09 -17.42
C PHE A 516 -4.99 -1.03 -18.93
N LEU A 517 -4.07 -0.16 -19.39
CA LEU A 517 -3.71 -0.03 -20.82
C LEU A 517 -2.93 -1.25 -21.35
N ILE A 518 -2.10 -1.88 -20.51
CA ILE A 518 -1.37 -3.11 -20.82
C ILE A 518 -2.32 -4.21 -21.31
N GLN A 519 -3.47 -4.39 -20.66
CA GLN A 519 -4.46 -5.41 -21.02
C GLN A 519 -5.10 -5.20 -22.41
N LYS A 520 -4.95 -4.01 -23.00
CA LYS A 520 -5.53 -3.63 -24.29
C LYS A 520 -4.46 -3.22 -25.31
N LEU A 521 -3.20 -3.58 -25.07
CA LEU A 521 -2.07 -3.28 -25.94
C LEU A 521 -2.31 -3.73 -27.39
N CYS A 522 -2.90 -4.90 -27.61
CA CYS A 522 -3.20 -5.43 -28.94
C CYS A 522 -4.08 -4.49 -29.79
N LEU A 523 -5.11 -3.88 -29.19
CA LEU A 523 -5.97 -2.95 -29.92
C LEU A 523 -5.27 -1.63 -30.24
N ASN A 524 -4.40 -1.16 -29.33
CA ASN A 524 -3.58 0.02 -29.58
C ASN A 524 -2.61 -0.21 -30.76
N LEU A 525 -2.03 -1.42 -30.87
CA LEU A 525 -1.19 -1.80 -32.01
C LEU A 525 -1.99 -1.91 -33.31
N CYS A 526 -3.20 -2.48 -33.29
CA CYS A 526 -4.06 -2.54 -34.47
C CYS A 526 -4.44 -1.13 -34.99
N THR A 527 -4.68 -0.19 -34.06
CA THR A 527 -4.93 1.22 -34.38
C THR A 527 -3.69 1.87 -35.01
N MET A 528 -2.49 1.51 -34.57
CA MET A 528 -1.24 1.96 -35.15
C MET A 528 -1.01 1.42 -36.56
N GLU A 529 -1.46 0.20 -36.89
CA GLU A 529 -1.33 -0.36 -38.23
C GLU A 529 -2.37 0.24 -39.20
N ASN A 530 -3.64 0.26 -38.80
CA ASN A 530 -4.77 0.46 -39.71
C ASN A 530 -5.46 1.84 -39.59
N GLY A 531 -5.05 2.68 -38.62
CA GLY A 531 -5.64 4.00 -38.40
C GLY A 531 -5.26 5.05 -39.44
N ASP A 532 -6.00 6.16 -39.44
CA ASP A 532 -5.61 7.38 -40.13
C ASP A 532 -4.37 8.02 -39.47
N GLU A 533 -3.73 8.97 -40.13
CA GLU A 533 -2.46 9.55 -39.68
C GLU A 533 -2.54 10.13 -38.25
N LEU A 534 -3.67 10.74 -37.90
CA LEU A 534 -3.84 11.34 -36.58
C LEU A 534 -4.05 10.28 -35.50
N SER A 535 -4.85 9.24 -35.78
CA SER A 535 -5.00 8.09 -34.87
C SER A 535 -3.68 7.34 -34.67
N LYS A 536 -2.88 7.16 -35.72
CA LYS A 536 -1.54 6.57 -35.64
C LYS A 536 -0.61 7.37 -34.73
N ARG A 537 -0.62 8.71 -34.84
CA ARG A 537 0.16 9.61 -33.97
C ARG A 537 -0.24 9.48 -32.50
N VAL A 538 -1.53 9.44 -32.19
CA VAL A 538 -2.03 9.33 -30.82
C VAL A 538 -1.79 7.94 -30.23
N ALA A 539 -2.01 6.88 -31.00
CA ALA A 539 -1.77 5.50 -30.56
C ALA A 539 -0.27 5.22 -30.31
N ALA A 540 0.62 5.76 -31.16
CA ALA A 540 2.07 5.72 -30.94
C ALA A 540 2.50 6.49 -29.68
N TYR A 541 1.84 7.62 -29.38
CA TYR A 541 2.08 8.35 -28.13
C TYR A 541 1.64 7.55 -26.90
N ILE A 542 0.49 6.85 -26.96
CA ILE A 542 0.02 5.98 -25.89
C ILE A 542 1.00 4.80 -25.69
N LEU A 543 1.46 4.16 -26.76
CA LEU A 543 2.45 3.09 -26.70
C LEU A 543 3.75 3.56 -26.04
N LEU A 544 4.27 4.72 -26.45
CA LEU A 544 5.44 5.32 -25.82
C LEU A 544 5.25 5.49 -24.30
N LYS A 545 4.05 5.89 -23.86
CA LYS A 545 3.75 6.07 -22.43
C LYS A 545 3.68 4.75 -21.67
N ILE A 546 3.21 3.68 -22.30
CA ILE A 546 3.26 2.33 -21.73
C ILE A 546 4.71 1.87 -21.55
N LEU A 547 5.53 2.00 -22.59
CA LEU A 547 6.95 1.60 -22.57
C LEU A 547 7.78 2.41 -21.58
N GLN A 548 7.46 3.69 -21.37
CA GLN A 548 8.15 4.52 -20.38
C GLN A 548 7.95 4.05 -18.93
N ASN A 549 6.94 3.24 -18.64
CA ASN A 549 6.72 2.65 -17.33
C ASN A 549 7.42 1.28 -17.23
N GLY A 550 8.10 0.99 -16.12
CA GLY A 550 8.82 -0.27 -15.91
C GLY A 550 7.92 -1.52 -15.97
N GLU A 551 6.69 -1.46 -15.47
CA GLU A 551 5.72 -2.57 -15.57
C GLU A 551 5.26 -2.79 -17.02
N GLY A 552 5.08 -1.71 -17.77
CA GLY A 552 4.68 -1.75 -19.19
C GLY A 552 5.79 -2.28 -20.09
N LEU A 553 7.03 -1.82 -19.88
CA LEU A 553 8.19 -2.39 -20.53
C LEU A 553 8.33 -3.88 -20.19
N GLY A 554 8.28 -4.24 -18.90
CA GLY A 554 8.34 -5.63 -18.46
C GLY A 554 7.27 -6.49 -19.13
N TYR A 555 6.03 -6.02 -19.26
CA TYR A 555 4.97 -6.78 -19.93
C TYR A 555 5.25 -7.03 -21.43
N VAL A 556 5.76 -6.01 -22.14
CA VAL A 556 6.10 -6.11 -23.57
C VAL A 556 7.32 -7.01 -23.78
N CYS A 557 8.31 -6.88 -22.90
CA CYS A 557 9.59 -7.57 -23.00
C CYS A 557 9.55 -9.00 -22.41
N VAL A 558 8.69 -9.35 -21.47
CA VAL A 558 8.74 -10.70 -20.86
C VAL A 558 8.44 -11.83 -21.86
N ALA A 559 7.59 -11.60 -22.86
CA ALA A 559 7.20 -12.62 -23.83
C ALA A 559 7.62 -12.23 -25.26
N ALA A 560 8.25 -13.15 -25.99
CA ALA A 560 8.83 -12.88 -27.30
C ALA A 560 7.77 -12.49 -28.36
N ASP A 561 6.61 -13.15 -28.34
CA ASP A 561 5.45 -12.87 -29.19
C ASP A 561 5.00 -11.40 -29.10
N ARG A 562 4.91 -10.86 -27.89
CA ARG A 562 4.51 -9.47 -27.64
C ARG A 562 5.56 -8.48 -28.10
N PHE A 563 6.82 -8.78 -27.82
CA PHE A 563 7.96 -7.96 -28.25
C PHE A 563 7.99 -7.83 -29.77
N TYR A 564 7.94 -8.95 -30.50
CA TYR A 564 7.98 -8.95 -31.96
C TYR A 564 6.71 -8.35 -32.60
N ALA A 565 5.54 -8.48 -31.95
CA ALA A 565 4.33 -7.80 -32.40
C ALA A 565 4.49 -6.27 -32.38
N VAL A 566 5.06 -5.70 -31.31
CA VAL A 566 5.34 -4.26 -31.21
C VAL A 566 6.39 -3.83 -32.24
N VAL A 567 7.49 -4.58 -32.36
CA VAL A 567 8.56 -4.30 -33.33
C VAL A 567 8.05 -4.31 -34.77
N ARG A 568 7.21 -5.28 -35.14
CA ARG A 568 6.63 -5.39 -36.48
C ARG A 568 5.79 -4.17 -36.83
N VAL A 569 4.92 -3.74 -35.93
CA VAL A 569 4.06 -2.55 -36.11
C VAL A 569 4.91 -1.29 -36.27
N LEU A 570 5.92 -1.11 -35.41
CA LEU A 570 6.84 0.02 -35.50
C LEU A 570 7.63 0.01 -36.82
N LYS A 571 8.13 -1.15 -37.26
CA LYS A 571 8.85 -1.31 -38.53
C LYS A 571 7.97 -0.90 -39.72
N ASN A 572 6.73 -1.40 -39.78
CA ASN A 572 5.78 -1.08 -40.84
C ASN A 572 5.46 0.43 -40.87
N LEU A 573 5.35 1.07 -39.71
CA LEU A 573 5.16 2.52 -39.63
C LEU A 573 6.38 3.31 -40.09
N VAL A 574 7.61 2.86 -39.79
CA VAL A 574 8.84 3.49 -40.28
C VAL A 574 8.92 3.39 -41.80
N VAL A 575 8.59 2.24 -42.38
CA VAL A 575 8.54 2.06 -43.84
C VAL A 575 7.54 3.04 -44.46
N GLY A 576 6.31 3.12 -43.93
CA GLY A 576 5.30 4.04 -44.45
C GLY A 576 5.63 5.53 -44.28
N LEU A 577 6.53 5.89 -43.34
CA LEU A 577 7.01 7.26 -43.18
C LEU A 577 7.98 7.70 -44.27
N ALA A 578 8.62 6.76 -44.98
CA ALA A 578 9.46 7.06 -46.13
C ALA A 578 8.63 7.61 -47.31
N GLU A 579 7.40 7.10 -47.48
CA GLU A 579 6.46 7.57 -48.50
C GLU A 579 5.73 8.85 -48.08
N LYS A 580 5.27 8.93 -46.82
CA LYS A 580 4.57 10.10 -46.28
C LYS A 580 5.21 10.59 -44.97
N PRO A 581 6.08 11.62 -45.01
CA PRO A 581 6.82 12.05 -43.84
C PRO A 581 5.92 12.70 -42.77
N SER A 582 6.05 12.26 -41.52
CA SER A 582 5.36 12.83 -40.35
C SER A 582 6.31 12.95 -39.14
N PRO A 583 6.83 14.17 -38.84
CA PRO A 583 7.87 14.38 -37.82
C PRO A 583 7.48 13.93 -36.41
N LEU A 584 6.22 14.19 -36.01
CA LEU A 584 5.73 13.85 -34.67
C LEU A 584 5.57 12.33 -34.46
N LEU A 585 5.17 11.61 -35.51
CA LEU A 585 5.05 10.16 -35.49
C LEU A 585 6.45 9.52 -35.40
N LEU A 586 7.39 9.98 -36.24
CA LEU A 586 8.78 9.54 -36.22
C LEU A 586 9.41 9.75 -34.83
N LYS A 587 9.13 10.89 -34.19
CA LYS A 587 9.58 11.19 -32.82
C LYS A 587 9.05 10.23 -31.76
N HIS A 588 7.79 9.81 -31.84
CA HIS A 588 7.25 8.82 -30.91
C HIS A 588 7.86 7.44 -31.16
N ILE A 589 8.03 7.04 -32.42
CA ILE A 589 8.60 5.75 -32.82
C ILE A 589 10.06 5.62 -32.33
N ILE A 590 10.91 6.61 -32.61
CA ILE A 590 12.32 6.60 -32.16
C ILE A 590 12.40 6.50 -30.63
N LYS A 591 11.53 7.19 -29.90
CA LYS A 591 11.50 7.10 -28.43
C LYS A 591 11.01 5.74 -27.92
N CYS A 592 10.13 5.05 -28.65
CA CYS A 592 9.74 3.68 -28.32
C CYS A 592 10.95 2.74 -28.48
N TYR A 593 11.67 2.83 -29.60
CA TYR A 593 12.89 2.04 -29.82
C TYR A 593 13.98 2.29 -28.77
N ILE A 594 14.23 3.54 -28.36
CA ILE A 594 15.18 3.84 -27.28
C ILE A 594 14.80 3.09 -26.00
N ARG A 595 13.52 3.14 -25.64
CA ARG A 595 13.06 2.53 -24.39
C ARG A 595 13.11 1.01 -24.44
N MET A 596 12.87 0.41 -25.60
CA MET A 596 12.99 -1.04 -25.83
C MET A 596 14.45 -1.50 -25.93
N SER A 597 15.37 -0.64 -26.39
CA SER A 597 16.81 -0.93 -26.45
C SER A 597 17.50 -1.06 -25.08
N GLU A 598 16.79 -0.74 -23.99
CA GLU A 598 17.25 -1.03 -22.63
C GLU A 598 17.14 -2.53 -22.27
N ASP A 599 16.45 -3.32 -23.10
CA ASP A 599 16.36 -4.78 -23.00
C ASP A 599 17.27 -5.41 -24.08
N PRO A 600 18.04 -6.49 -23.78
CA PRO A 600 19.17 -6.96 -24.59
C PRO A 600 18.81 -7.66 -25.93
N ARG A 601 17.60 -7.46 -26.47
CA ARG A 601 17.17 -8.06 -27.74
C ARG A 601 17.29 -7.11 -28.91
N ASP A 602 18.14 -7.46 -29.87
CA ASP A 602 18.39 -6.67 -31.07
C ASP A 602 17.23 -6.77 -32.08
N SER A 603 16.65 -5.62 -32.44
CA SER A 603 15.67 -5.51 -33.54
C SER A 603 15.45 -4.06 -34.00
N LEU A 604 16.52 -3.37 -34.38
CA LEU A 604 16.43 -2.04 -34.99
C LEU A 604 16.19 -2.13 -36.52
N PRO A 605 15.23 -1.39 -37.11
CA PRO A 605 15.05 -1.34 -38.56
C PRO A 605 16.21 -0.63 -39.28
N GLU A 606 16.71 -1.21 -40.37
CA GLU A 606 17.79 -0.66 -41.21
C GLU A 606 17.47 0.73 -41.81
N ILE A 607 16.18 1.01 -42.07
CA ILE A 607 15.68 2.29 -42.61
C ILE A 607 15.91 3.47 -41.64
N LEU A 608 16.13 3.21 -40.34
CA LEU A 608 16.53 4.26 -39.40
C LEU A 608 18.04 4.57 -39.46
N MET A 609 18.81 3.80 -40.23
CA MET A 609 20.27 3.87 -40.32
C MET A 609 20.79 4.29 -41.72
N ASP A 610 19.96 4.16 -42.76
CA ASP A 610 20.35 4.42 -44.17
C ASP A 610 20.32 5.89 -44.61
N GLY A 611 19.95 6.80 -43.70
CA GLY A 611 19.90 8.24 -43.97
C GLY A 611 18.58 8.75 -44.59
N THR A 612 17.57 7.91 -44.78
CA THR A 612 16.26 8.27 -45.35
C THR A 612 15.60 9.47 -44.66
N PHE A 613 15.75 9.61 -43.34
CA PHE A 613 15.12 10.69 -42.56
C PHE A 613 16.01 11.91 -42.28
N ASN A 614 17.18 12.01 -42.92
CA ASN A 614 18.16 13.08 -42.63
C ASN A 614 17.61 14.49 -42.79
N ALA A 615 16.73 14.74 -43.78
CA ALA A 615 16.07 16.03 -43.97
C ALA A 615 15.22 16.42 -42.74
N LEU A 616 14.37 15.50 -42.25
CA LEU A 616 13.52 15.73 -41.06
C LEU A 616 14.34 15.82 -39.76
N LEU A 617 15.45 15.08 -39.67
CA LEU A 617 16.32 15.08 -38.49
C LEU A 617 17.14 16.37 -38.36
N ASN A 618 17.42 17.04 -39.48
CA ASN A 618 18.12 18.33 -39.46
C ASN A 618 17.22 19.48 -38.97
N GLU A 619 15.90 19.34 -39.10
CA GLU A 619 14.91 20.32 -38.60
C GLU A 619 14.60 20.18 -37.10
N ASP A 620 14.71 18.99 -36.49
CA ASP A 620 14.53 18.76 -35.04
C ASP A 620 15.83 18.26 -34.38
N PRO A 621 16.67 19.17 -33.82
CA PRO A 621 17.93 18.80 -33.16
C PRO A 621 17.77 17.82 -31.99
N MET A 622 16.62 17.86 -31.31
CA MET A 622 16.33 16.94 -30.20
C MET A 622 16.02 15.53 -30.72
N LEU A 623 15.35 15.43 -31.87
CA LEU A 623 15.12 14.14 -32.54
C LEU A 623 16.42 13.52 -33.03
N LYS A 624 17.32 14.34 -33.61
CA LYS A 624 18.67 13.92 -34.01
C LYS A 624 19.47 13.38 -32.83
N ARG A 625 19.37 14.01 -31.65
CA ARG A 625 20.02 13.51 -30.41
C ARG A 625 19.41 12.20 -29.92
N CYS A 626 18.09 12.05 -29.97
CA CYS A 626 17.41 10.80 -29.63
C CYS A 626 17.87 9.64 -30.52
N LEU A 627 17.97 9.85 -31.84
CA LEU A 627 18.44 8.82 -32.77
C LEU A 627 19.89 8.41 -32.50
N ARG A 628 20.79 9.38 -32.22
CA ARG A 628 22.17 9.05 -31.81
C ARG A 628 22.20 8.20 -30.53
N GLN A 629 21.38 8.52 -29.53
CA GLN A 629 21.30 7.73 -28.29
C GLN A 629 20.84 6.28 -28.56
N LEU A 630 19.88 6.09 -29.46
CA LEU A 630 19.41 4.77 -29.86
C LEU A 630 20.54 3.94 -30.50
N LEU A 631 21.26 4.55 -31.46
CA LEU A 631 22.37 3.88 -32.13
C LEU A 631 23.48 3.49 -31.14
N LEU A 632 23.80 4.35 -30.16
CA LEU A 632 24.75 4.04 -29.09
C LEU A 632 24.28 2.87 -28.20
N ASN A 633 23.00 2.80 -27.86
CA ASN A 633 22.46 1.72 -27.02
C ASN A 633 22.58 0.36 -27.72
N VAL A 634 22.28 0.31 -29.02
CA VAL A 634 22.33 -0.93 -29.83
C VAL A 634 23.78 -1.38 -30.07
N HIS A 635 24.66 -0.47 -30.51
CA HIS A 635 26.08 -0.81 -30.74
C HIS A 635 26.82 -1.15 -29.42
N GLY A 636 26.46 -0.52 -28.31
CA GLY A 636 27.00 -0.85 -26.99
C GLY A 636 26.43 -2.13 -26.36
N SER A 637 25.31 -2.65 -26.87
CA SER A 637 24.76 -3.97 -26.50
C SER A 637 25.54 -5.09 -27.19
N LEU A 638 25.82 -4.92 -28.48
CA LEU A 638 26.68 -5.82 -29.28
C LEU A 638 28.09 -5.97 -28.69
N ALA A 639 28.71 -4.88 -28.22
CA ALA A 639 30.01 -4.93 -27.54
C ALA A 639 29.97 -5.70 -26.19
N ARG A 640 28.85 -5.64 -25.46
CA ARG A 640 28.66 -6.39 -24.20
C ARG A 640 28.38 -7.87 -24.41
N LEU A 641 27.68 -8.23 -25.49
CA LEU A 641 27.48 -9.61 -25.90
C LEU A 641 28.80 -10.26 -26.35
N GLN A 642 29.67 -9.54 -27.07
CA GLN A 642 31.02 -10.03 -27.42
C GLN A 642 31.92 -10.22 -26.18
N VAL A 643 31.88 -9.32 -25.19
CA VAL A 643 32.62 -9.49 -23.93
C VAL A 643 32.07 -10.65 -23.08
N GLY A 644 30.75 -10.88 -23.10
CA GLY A 644 30.11 -12.02 -22.44
C GLY A 644 30.50 -13.37 -23.07
N TYR A 645 30.59 -13.45 -24.39
CA TYR A 645 31.06 -14.63 -25.12
C TYR A 645 32.57 -14.87 -24.93
N LEU A 646 33.39 -13.82 -24.89
CA LEU A 646 34.83 -13.93 -24.57
C LEU A 646 35.05 -14.39 -23.12
N SER A 647 34.22 -13.95 -22.16
CA SER A 647 34.31 -14.39 -20.75
C SER A 647 33.90 -15.86 -20.56
N GLN A 648 32.92 -16.36 -21.32
CA GLN A 648 32.57 -17.79 -21.34
C GLN A 648 33.59 -18.65 -22.10
N ALA A 649 34.24 -18.13 -23.15
CA ALA A 649 35.30 -18.84 -23.85
C ALA A 649 36.57 -19.01 -22.99
N ILE A 650 36.89 -18.02 -22.14
CA ILE A 650 38.05 -18.08 -21.22
C ILE A 650 37.81 -19.05 -20.04
N LEU A 651 36.56 -19.28 -19.64
CA LEU A 651 36.24 -20.24 -18.57
C LEU A 651 36.12 -21.70 -19.05
N VAL A 652 36.09 -21.96 -20.37
CA VAL A 652 36.07 -23.32 -20.93
C VAL A 652 37.45 -23.83 -21.35
N GLN A 653 38.48 -22.96 -21.43
CA GLN A 653 39.86 -23.36 -21.76
C GLN A 653 40.77 -23.71 -20.55
N ASN A 654 40.31 -23.56 -19.31
CA ASN A 654 41.13 -23.85 -18.11
C ASN A 654 40.65 -25.07 -17.29
N CYS A 655 39.98 -26.03 -17.93
CA CYS A 655 39.80 -27.39 -17.40
C CYS A 655 40.18 -28.38 -18.51
N GLY A 656 41.49 -28.58 -18.67
CA GLY A 656 42.04 -29.47 -19.68
C GLY A 656 43.53 -29.25 -19.89
N SER A 657 44.33 -29.36 -18.82
CA SER A 657 45.77 -29.68 -18.77
C SER A 657 46.16 -29.90 -17.31
#